data_AF-A0A5D6W3S9-F1
#
_entry.id   AF-A0A5D6W3S9-F1
#
_cell.length_a   1.000
_cell.length_b   1.000
_cell.length_c   1.000
_cell.angle_alpha   90.00
_cell.angle_beta   90.00
_cell.angle_gamma   90.00
#
_symmetry.space_group_name_H-M   'P 1'
#
loop_
_entity.id
_entity.type
_entity.pdbx_description
1 polymer ?
#
loop_
_entity_poly.entity_id
_entity_poly.type
_entity_poly.pdbx_seq_one_letter_code
_entity_poly.pdbx_strand_id
1 'polypeptide(L)'
;MLTASVFVNIPVKSIAKAYTYSVPAELSFLETGWRVFVPFGGRKVEGFVLAVGEKSEAELDGIKLKSIQAAVDEESWFTPAMIKAARWLADFYLCSLAEMMRLFMPGKSGLKISVLYEAVAEEREHLLLQMPMYRAVYQYLQAEGPQGRSAIARALPELKEELPAILDKLTQYKVLRKDYAAQKRDNARYEKLVVLTCQLTGQIRDDYKRKKAQLHLLELLAKAPAQTMTMAALKAAKVTPATVKNLTEAGLAEIRQRRVLRDSYGDVQAERRQVELTDEQSAAVRAMEPALAGHNYQGFLLKGVTGSGKTQVYIEMAERVRKLGRQVIVLVPEIALTGQVVMAFKAYFPADIVVMHSRLSLSERNDAILRVRRGGAGIIIGARSALFTPAEDIGLIIMDEEQDMSYKQDESPRYHARVVAEELAHIHQAVLLLGSATPSLESYYRARKGEFTLLTMTKRIGDLPLPLVKCVDMRQELRLGNRHIMSRPLQQLIEQTIAKKQQLIIMLNRRGFSTFVMCRSCGEVIKCKLCGLPLVYHQGQGGRPGKLACHHCDVAEPIPDTCPKCGSRYIKYFGSGTEKLEQELHQIVPSARVIRMDRDTTNTKFAHQEILAKFRRREYDILLGTQMVAKGHDIPNVTAVGIISADSSLNLPDFRAAERCFMLITQTAGRAGRHTEQGRVVIQTYNPSHYAVTCGIDQDYEGFAEQELMMRRQLFYPPYSRLVKLLYQNEDEQAARDGAAQLIAAFAQHFRGDKRQQVIGPSPAVIARLRGVYRFVVLIKTADLSSVQSFLREQGLHLRTDVAIDIDPITML
;
A
#
# COMPACT_ATOMS: atom_id res chain seq x y z
N MET A 1 13.47 40.14 -12.49
CA MET A 1 13.89 39.38 -11.28
C MET A 1 13.57 37.91 -11.49
N LEU A 2 14.48 36.99 -11.17
CA LEU A 2 14.20 35.55 -11.26
C LEU A 2 13.24 35.13 -10.14
N THR A 3 12.15 34.45 -10.50
CA THR A 3 11.11 34.02 -9.56
C THR A 3 10.77 32.55 -9.76
N ALA A 4 10.26 31.92 -8.70
CA ALA A 4 9.80 30.54 -8.74
C ALA A 4 8.40 30.42 -8.15
N SER A 5 7.57 29.61 -8.80
CA SER A 5 6.26 29.19 -8.31
C SER A 5 6.43 27.95 -7.45
N VAL A 6 6.22 28.07 -6.14
CA VAL A 6 6.48 27.01 -5.16
C VAL A 6 5.17 26.54 -4.52
N PHE A 7 4.85 25.26 -4.68
CA PHE A 7 3.75 24.61 -3.96
C PHE A 7 4.24 24.14 -2.60
N VAL A 8 3.66 24.66 -1.53
CA VAL A 8 4.14 24.37 -0.18
C VAL A 8 3.79 22.94 0.21
N ASN A 9 4.76 22.20 0.75
CA ASN A 9 4.59 20.82 1.19
C ASN A 9 3.85 20.74 2.54
N ILE A 10 2.59 21.17 2.59
CA ILE A 10 1.69 21.07 3.75
C ILE A 10 0.43 20.28 3.30
N PRO A 11 0.01 19.22 4.03
CA PRO A 11 -1.13 18.39 3.63
C PRO A 11 -2.44 19.01 4.11
N VAL A 12 -2.65 20.28 3.80
CA VAL A 12 -3.86 21.01 4.18
C VAL A 12 -4.57 21.37 2.90
N LYS A 13 -5.77 20.79 2.71
CA LYS A 13 -6.58 20.97 1.50
C LYS A 13 -6.88 22.43 1.16
N SER A 14 -7.00 23.31 2.16
CA SER A 14 -7.22 24.74 1.95
C SER A 14 -5.99 25.48 1.37
N ILE A 15 -4.80 24.88 1.43
CA ILE A 15 -3.58 25.38 0.79
C ILE A 15 -3.44 24.69 -0.57
N ALA A 16 -4.26 25.12 -1.52
CA ALA A 16 -4.39 24.49 -2.84
C ALA A 16 -3.67 25.24 -3.98
N LYS A 17 -2.84 26.25 -3.68
CA LYS A 17 -2.14 27.05 -4.69
C LYS A 17 -0.64 27.13 -4.46
N ALA A 18 0.09 27.39 -5.53
CA ALA A 18 1.50 27.75 -5.47
C ALA A 18 1.67 29.24 -5.13
N TYR A 19 2.80 29.56 -4.51
CA TYR A 19 3.18 30.91 -4.09
C TYR A 19 4.43 31.34 -4.84
N THR A 20 4.52 32.61 -5.21
CA THR A 20 5.70 33.15 -5.91
C THR A 20 6.76 33.55 -4.89
N TYR A 21 8.00 33.11 -5.10
CA TYR A 21 9.18 33.47 -4.32
C TYR A 21 10.25 34.05 -5.25
N SER A 22 11.10 34.91 -4.72
CA SER A 22 12.32 35.33 -5.42
C SER A 22 13.39 34.24 -5.34
N VAL A 23 14.15 34.09 -6.42
CA VAL A 23 15.27 33.14 -6.50
C VAL A 23 16.58 33.91 -6.32
N PRO A 24 17.34 33.70 -5.22
CA PRO A 24 18.67 34.28 -5.05
C PRO A 24 19.62 33.84 -6.17
N ALA A 25 20.62 34.66 -6.50
CA ALA A 25 21.59 34.37 -7.56
C ALA A 25 22.33 33.03 -7.36
N GLU A 26 22.63 32.68 -6.10
CA GLU A 26 23.24 31.41 -5.69
C GLU A 26 22.38 30.17 -6.03
N LEU A 27 21.07 30.37 -6.20
CA LEU A 27 20.08 29.33 -6.51
C LEU A 27 19.52 29.48 -7.93
N SER A 28 20.23 30.19 -8.82
CA SER A 28 19.84 30.39 -10.22
C SER A 28 19.75 29.09 -11.03
N PHE A 29 20.38 28.01 -10.55
CA PHE A 29 20.27 26.66 -11.12
C PHE A 29 18.93 25.97 -10.85
N LEU A 30 18.05 26.56 -10.02
CA LEU A 30 16.76 25.96 -9.72
C LEU A 30 15.87 25.93 -10.95
N GLU A 31 15.28 24.77 -11.19
CA GLU A 31 14.32 24.52 -12.26
C GLU A 31 13.04 23.88 -11.71
N THR A 32 12.09 23.57 -12.59
CA THR A 32 10.89 22.80 -12.23
C THR A 32 11.28 21.44 -11.66
N GLY A 33 10.60 21.04 -10.59
CA GLY A 33 10.79 19.75 -9.91
C GLY A 33 11.80 19.75 -8.77
N TRP A 34 12.48 20.88 -8.53
CA TRP A 34 13.32 21.03 -7.35
C TRP A 34 12.50 21.11 -6.07
N ARG A 35 13.07 20.55 -5.00
CA ARG A 35 12.57 20.74 -3.63
C ARG A 35 13.36 21.86 -2.98
N VAL A 36 12.66 22.79 -2.35
CA VAL A 36 13.26 24.00 -1.77
C VAL A 36 12.72 24.28 -0.37
N PHE A 37 13.48 25.06 0.40
CA PHE A 37 12.98 25.63 1.64
C PHE A 37 12.54 27.07 1.44
N VAL A 38 11.34 27.36 1.92
CA VAL A 38 10.73 28.67 1.81
C VAL A 38 10.12 29.11 3.14
N PRO A 39 10.09 30.43 3.42
CA PRO A 39 9.34 30.97 4.55
C PRO A 39 7.83 30.98 4.22
N PHE A 40 7.01 30.42 5.10
CA PHE A 40 5.55 30.37 4.97
C PHE A 40 4.89 30.48 6.34
N GLY A 41 3.98 31.46 6.53
CA GLY A 41 3.25 31.64 7.78
C GLY A 41 4.13 31.79 9.04
N GLY A 42 5.31 32.43 8.91
CA GLY A 42 6.27 32.60 10.01
C GLY A 42 7.13 31.36 10.31
N ARG A 43 7.05 30.30 9.50
CA ARG A 43 7.84 29.06 9.66
C ARG A 43 8.64 28.77 8.40
N LYS A 44 9.70 27.97 8.53
CA LYS A 44 10.42 27.39 7.39
C LYS A 44 9.74 26.07 7.00
N VAL A 45 9.39 25.93 5.73
CA VAL A 45 8.71 24.75 5.19
C VAL A 45 9.38 24.27 3.92
N GLU A 46 9.25 22.98 3.64
CA GLU A 46 9.61 22.40 2.35
C GLU A 46 8.56 22.79 1.31
N GLY A 47 8.97 23.02 0.08
CA GLY A 47 8.10 23.31 -1.05
C GLY A 47 8.63 22.69 -2.34
N PHE A 48 7.74 22.55 -3.31
CA PHE A 48 8.00 21.97 -4.62
C PHE A 48 7.98 23.07 -5.68
N VAL A 49 9.08 23.25 -6.40
CA VAL A 49 9.16 24.21 -7.50
C VAL A 49 8.36 23.66 -8.68
N LEU A 50 7.32 24.37 -9.08
CA LEU A 50 6.43 24.00 -10.19
C LEU A 50 6.74 24.72 -11.50
N ALA A 51 7.37 25.89 -11.40
CA ALA A 51 7.82 26.69 -12.53
C ALA A 51 8.87 27.70 -12.05
N VAL A 52 9.81 28.04 -12.92
CA VAL A 52 10.79 29.12 -12.73
C VAL A 52 10.68 30.06 -13.93
N GLY A 53 10.77 31.36 -13.69
CA GLY A 53 10.66 32.36 -14.75
C GLY A 53 11.03 33.75 -14.28
N GLU A 54 11.31 34.63 -15.23
CA GLU A 54 11.55 36.03 -14.95
C GLU A 54 10.24 36.79 -14.85
N LYS A 55 10.15 37.67 -13.85
CA LYS A 55 9.08 38.65 -13.72
C LYS A 55 9.65 40.06 -13.65
N SER A 56 9.00 40.97 -14.36
CA SER A 56 9.24 42.41 -14.29
C SER A 56 8.67 43.02 -13.00
N GLU A 57 9.13 44.20 -12.60
CA GLU A 57 8.57 44.93 -11.46
C GLU A 57 7.09 45.30 -11.68
N ALA A 58 6.70 45.56 -12.95
CA ALA A 58 5.32 45.82 -13.31
C ALA A 58 4.39 44.62 -13.06
N GLU A 59 4.86 43.40 -13.27
CA GLU A 59 4.10 42.17 -13.00
C GLU A 59 3.98 41.82 -11.51
N LEU A 60 4.83 42.42 -10.67
CA LEU A 60 4.83 42.19 -9.22
C LEU A 60 3.95 43.19 -8.47
N ASP A 61 3.50 44.27 -9.12
CA ASP A 61 2.58 45.28 -8.57
C ASP A 61 2.98 45.76 -7.15
N GLY A 62 4.28 46.02 -6.96
CA GLY A 62 4.84 46.46 -5.67
C GLY A 62 4.90 45.40 -4.55
N ILE A 63 4.52 44.15 -4.81
CA ILE A 63 4.55 43.05 -3.82
C ILE A 63 6.01 42.67 -3.51
N LYS A 64 6.43 42.86 -2.26
CA LYS A 64 7.72 42.38 -1.76
C LYS A 64 7.72 40.85 -1.62
N LEU A 65 8.45 40.17 -2.51
CA LEU A 65 8.62 38.72 -2.45
C LEU A 65 9.58 38.30 -1.34
N LYS A 66 9.29 37.18 -0.69
CA LYS A 66 10.25 36.48 0.15
C LYS A 66 11.16 35.61 -0.73
N SER A 67 12.40 35.42 -0.30
CA SER A 67 13.38 34.61 -1.03
C SER A 67 13.32 33.13 -0.67
N ILE A 68 13.63 32.27 -1.64
CA ILE A 68 13.98 30.87 -1.38
C ILE A 68 15.24 30.82 -0.51
N GLN A 69 15.22 29.97 0.51
CA GLN A 69 16.30 29.90 1.50
C GLN A 69 17.37 28.87 1.15
N ALA A 70 17.00 27.72 0.60
CA ALA A 70 17.96 26.71 0.13
C ALA A 70 17.26 25.65 -0.74
N ALA A 71 18.04 24.91 -1.54
CA ALA A 71 17.62 23.64 -2.14
C ALA A 71 17.68 22.51 -1.10
N VAL A 72 16.79 21.52 -1.23
CA VAL A 72 16.75 20.32 -0.36
C VAL A 72 17.71 19.25 -0.86
N ASP A 73 17.75 19.07 -2.17
CA ASP A 73 18.48 18.03 -2.89
C ASP A 73 19.69 18.61 -3.62
N GLU A 74 20.51 17.72 -4.16
CA GLU A 74 21.64 18.07 -5.04
C GLU A 74 21.21 18.13 -6.52
N GLU A 75 20.04 17.58 -6.86
CA GLU A 75 19.46 17.53 -8.19
C GLU A 75 17.93 17.68 -8.12
N SER A 76 17.27 17.98 -9.25
CA SER A 76 15.81 18.02 -9.31
C SER A 76 15.22 16.67 -8.89
N TRP A 77 14.29 16.69 -7.94
CA TRP A 77 13.71 15.44 -7.43
C TRP A 77 12.60 14.93 -8.35
N PHE A 78 11.75 15.83 -8.83
CA PHE A 78 10.57 15.47 -9.61
C PHE A 78 10.83 15.66 -11.10
N THR A 79 10.72 14.60 -11.87
CA THR A 79 10.75 14.70 -13.33
C THR A 79 9.46 15.34 -13.86
N PRO A 80 9.45 15.90 -15.08
CA PRO A 80 8.23 16.41 -15.71
C PRO A 80 7.10 15.38 -15.76
N ALA A 81 7.43 14.10 -16.02
CA ALA A 81 6.48 12.99 -16.02
C ALA A 81 5.84 12.79 -14.63
N MET A 82 6.63 12.82 -13.55
CA MET A 82 6.11 12.71 -12.18
C MET A 82 5.19 13.88 -11.82
N ILE A 83 5.53 15.11 -12.22
CA ILE A 83 4.70 16.29 -11.97
C ILE A 83 3.39 16.20 -12.76
N LYS A 84 3.45 15.77 -14.03
CA LYS A 84 2.27 15.55 -14.88
C LYS A 84 1.33 14.51 -14.24
N ALA A 85 1.88 13.36 -13.83
CA ALA A 85 1.12 12.32 -13.14
C ALA A 85 0.52 12.84 -11.82
N ALA A 86 1.30 13.52 -11.00
CA ALA A 86 0.83 14.05 -9.72
C ALA A 86 -0.31 15.07 -9.87
N ARG A 87 -0.25 15.94 -10.90
CA ARG A 87 -1.33 16.89 -11.22
C ARG A 87 -2.59 16.16 -11.64
N TRP A 88 -2.49 15.27 -12.64
CA TRP A 88 -3.64 14.51 -13.12
C TRP A 88 -4.29 13.71 -12.00
N LEU A 89 -3.49 13.04 -11.16
CA LEU A 89 -3.98 12.28 -10.02
C LEU A 89 -4.61 13.16 -8.95
N ALA A 90 -4.02 14.31 -8.64
CA ALA A 90 -4.57 15.25 -7.66
C ALA A 90 -5.93 15.77 -8.12
N ASP A 91 -6.04 16.09 -9.40
CA ASP A 91 -7.29 16.52 -10.03
C ASP A 91 -8.33 15.40 -10.02
N PHE A 92 -7.93 14.18 -10.41
CA PHE A 92 -8.81 13.02 -10.45
C PHE A 92 -9.34 12.63 -9.06
N TYR A 93 -8.49 12.64 -8.03
CA TYR A 93 -8.86 12.25 -6.67
C TYR A 93 -9.36 13.41 -5.79
N LEU A 94 -9.43 14.63 -6.34
CA LEU A 94 -9.86 15.83 -5.63
C LEU A 94 -9.10 16.05 -4.31
N CYS A 95 -7.78 15.88 -4.37
CA CYS A 95 -6.88 16.10 -3.24
C CYS A 95 -5.82 17.15 -3.59
N SER A 96 -5.04 17.58 -2.60
CA SER A 96 -4.00 18.57 -2.86
C SER A 96 -2.86 17.99 -3.70
N LEU A 97 -2.25 18.83 -4.54
CA LEU A 97 -1.06 18.44 -5.30
C LEU A 97 0.08 18.00 -4.36
N ALA A 98 0.24 18.65 -3.20
CA ALA A 98 1.22 18.24 -2.19
C ALA A 98 0.98 16.83 -1.67
N GLU A 99 -0.27 16.41 -1.42
CA GLU A 99 -0.59 15.04 -1.01
C GLU A 99 -0.13 14.01 -2.07
N MET A 100 -0.34 14.29 -3.35
CA MET A 100 0.11 13.41 -4.44
C MET A 100 1.62 13.43 -4.63
N MET A 101 2.26 14.60 -4.66
CA MET A 101 3.71 14.72 -4.82
C MET A 101 4.48 14.01 -3.70
N ARG A 102 3.96 14.00 -2.47
CA ARG A 102 4.56 13.24 -1.35
C ARG A 102 4.64 11.74 -1.58
N LEU A 103 3.80 11.16 -2.44
CA LEU A 103 3.85 9.73 -2.72
C LEU A 103 5.11 9.36 -3.49
N PHE A 104 5.59 10.26 -4.35
CA PHE A 104 6.83 10.14 -5.13
C PHE A 104 8.11 10.39 -4.29
N MET A 105 7.95 10.48 -2.98
CA MET A 105 9.03 10.68 -2.04
C MET A 105 9.09 9.51 -1.05
N PRO A 106 10.29 9.07 -0.65
CA PRO A 106 10.47 7.98 0.31
C PRO A 106 9.83 8.28 1.68
N GLY A 107 9.64 9.54 2.04
CA GLY A 107 8.97 9.97 3.25
C GLY A 107 8.11 11.21 3.05
N LYS A 108 7.38 11.60 4.10
CA LYS A 108 6.46 12.76 4.07
C LYS A 108 7.18 14.13 3.99
N SER A 109 8.49 14.15 4.26
CA SER A 109 9.38 15.31 4.12
C SER A 109 10.83 14.84 4.09
N GLY A 110 11.70 15.57 3.38
CA GLY A 110 13.16 15.39 3.42
C GLY A 110 13.80 15.73 4.77
N LEU A 111 13.04 16.33 5.70
CA LEU A 111 13.54 16.82 6.98
C LEU A 111 12.93 16.13 8.20
N LYS A 112 13.74 16.09 9.27
CA LYS A 112 13.25 16.19 10.64
C LYS A 112 13.18 17.68 10.98
N ILE A 113 11.98 18.23 11.04
CA ILE A 113 11.77 19.57 11.61
C ILE A 113 11.68 19.40 13.12
N SER A 114 12.66 19.94 13.85
CA SER A 114 12.63 20.05 15.30
C SER A 114 12.29 21.48 15.68
N VAL A 115 11.28 21.63 16.55
CA VAL A 115 10.99 22.93 17.18
C VAL A 115 12.09 23.22 18.18
N LEU A 116 12.78 24.33 17.97
CA LEU A 116 13.67 24.96 18.93
C LEU A 116 12.94 26.15 19.56
N TYR A 117 13.24 26.43 20.82
CA TYR A 117 12.75 27.59 21.54
C TYR A 117 13.92 28.53 21.76
N GLU A 118 13.73 29.80 21.44
CA GLU A 118 14.73 30.84 21.56
C GLU A 118 14.20 31.94 22.50
N ALA A 119 15.07 32.44 23.38
CA ALA A 119 14.74 33.56 24.26
C ALA A 119 14.73 34.87 23.48
N VAL A 120 13.62 35.63 23.54
CA VAL A 120 13.53 36.96 22.94
C VAL A 120 14.27 37.94 23.85
N ALA A 121 15.36 38.51 23.37
CA ALA A 121 16.28 39.30 24.18
C ALA A 121 15.66 40.61 24.70
N GLU A 122 14.65 41.14 24.01
CA GLU A 122 13.91 42.34 24.40
C GLU A 122 12.95 42.09 25.58
N GLU A 123 12.58 40.85 25.86
CA GLU A 123 11.55 40.48 26.85
C GLU A 123 12.14 40.06 28.22
N ARG A 124 13.37 40.47 28.53
CA ARG A 124 14.10 40.09 29.76
C ARG A 124 13.39 40.49 31.06
N GLU A 125 12.55 41.50 31.02
CA GLU A 125 11.82 42.05 32.17
C GLU A 125 10.34 41.65 32.18
N HIS A 126 9.92 40.72 31.32
CA HIS A 126 8.51 40.33 31.20
C HIS A 126 7.97 39.75 32.51
N LEU A 127 6.73 40.13 32.89
CA LEU A 127 6.09 39.78 34.18
C LEU A 127 6.09 38.28 34.48
N LEU A 128 5.94 37.43 33.45
CA LEU A 128 6.01 35.97 33.59
C LEU A 128 7.35 35.48 34.16
N LEU A 129 8.45 36.17 33.89
CA LEU A 129 9.79 35.81 34.39
C LEU A 129 9.98 36.11 35.89
N GLN A 130 8.98 36.69 36.56
CA GLN A 130 8.98 36.79 38.02
C GLN A 130 8.73 35.43 38.70
N MET A 131 8.09 34.47 38.00
CA MET A 131 7.90 33.13 38.55
C MET A 131 9.12 32.24 38.27
N PRO A 132 9.66 31.50 39.25
CA PRO A 132 10.90 30.74 39.12
C PRO A 132 10.91 29.75 37.94
N MET A 133 9.78 29.07 37.70
CA MET A 133 9.64 28.07 36.63
C MET A 133 9.81 28.65 35.22
N TYR A 134 9.26 29.85 34.97
CA TYR A 134 9.37 30.53 33.68
C TYR A 134 10.77 31.12 33.49
N ARG A 135 11.33 31.69 34.56
CA ARG A 135 12.67 32.27 34.58
C ARG A 135 13.76 31.24 34.30
N ALA A 136 13.66 30.05 34.89
CA ALA A 136 14.63 28.97 34.69
C ALA A 136 14.73 28.55 33.21
N VAL A 137 13.58 28.35 32.55
CA VAL A 137 13.54 28.01 31.12
C VAL A 137 14.08 29.14 30.25
N TYR A 138 13.71 30.39 30.54
CA TYR A 138 14.20 31.56 29.78
C TYR A 138 15.73 31.75 29.92
N GLN A 139 16.27 31.65 31.14
CA GLN A 139 17.72 31.78 31.38
C GLN A 139 18.53 30.68 30.71
N TYR A 140 18.04 29.43 30.75
CA TYR A 140 18.68 28.33 30.04
C TYR A 140 18.76 28.60 28.53
N LEU A 141 17.66 29.04 27.91
CA LEU A 141 17.62 29.36 26.48
C LEU A 141 18.43 30.61 26.11
N GLN A 142 18.59 31.55 27.03
CA GLN A 142 19.47 32.71 26.85
C GLN A 142 20.95 32.33 26.88
N ALA A 143 21.33 31.34 27.69
CA ALA A 143 22.70 30.86 27.81
C ALA A 143 23.11 29.90 26.68
N GLU A 144 22.25 28.92 26.37
CA GLU A 144 22.56 27.82 25.43
C GLU A 144 22.05 28.06 24.00
N GLY A 145 21.40 29.21 23.77
CA GLY A 145 20.76 29.55 22.49
C GLY A 145 19.50 28.71 22.20
N PRO A 146 19.06 28.64 20.93
CA PRO A 146 17.86 27.92 20.54
C PRO A 146 17.95 26.41 20.83
N GLN A 147 17.07 25.88 21.69
CA GLN A 147 17.10 24.46 22.11
C GLN A 147 15.77 23.75 21.93
N GLY A 148 15.82 22.44 21.66
CA GLY A 148 14.62 21.61 21.52
C GLY A 148 14.06 21.17 22.88
N ARG A 149 12.75 20.88 22.95
CA ARG A 149 12.07 20.44 24.19
C ARG A 149 12.79 19.31 24.91
N SER A 150 13.33 18.32 24.19
CA SER A 150 14.06 17.20 24.80
C SER A 150 15.39 17.61 25.44
N ALA A 151 16.08 18.62 24.90
CA ALA A 151 17.31 19.16 25.48
C ALA A 151 16.99 19.96 26.74
N ILE A 152 15.96 20.82 26.70
CA ILE A 152 15.47 21.58 27.86
C ILE A 152 15.03 20.63 28.99
N ALA A 153 14.27 19.58 28.66
CA ALA A 153 13.84 18.57 29.65
C ALA A 153 14.97 17.74 30.25
N ARG A 154 16.14 17.68 29.59
CA ARG A 154 17.33 17.01 30.12
C ARG A 154 18.10 17.96 31.04
N ALA A 155 18.14 19.24 30.72
CA ALA A 155 18.81 20.26 31.52
C ALA A 155 18.02 20.68 32.77
N LEU A 156 16.68 20.66 32.68
CA LEU A 156 15.74 21.03 33.75
C LEU A 156 14.78 19.86 34.04
N PRO A 157 15.27 18.73 34.59
CA PRO A 157 14.47 17.53 34.81
C PRO A 157 13.30 17.74 35.77
N GLU A 158 13.43 18.63 36.75
CA GLU A 158 12.38 19.01 37.71
C GLU A 158 11.16 19.68 37.06
N LEU A 159 11.33 20.31 35.90
CA LEU A 159 10.23 20.95 35.16
C LEU A 159 9.65 20.07 34.06
N LYS A 160 10.11 18.83 33.90
CA LYS A 160 9.82 17.98 32.72
C LYS A 160 8.33 17.76 32.45
N GLU A 161 7.52 17.59 33.50
CA GLU A 161 6.07 17.35 33.37
C GLU A 161 5.30 18.63 32.99
N GLU A 162 5.70 19.77 33.55
CA GLU A 162 5.07 21.08 33.34
C GLU A 162 5.62 21.84 32.13
N LEU A 163 6.76 21.41 31.60
CA LEU A 163 7.46 22.02 30.47
C LEU A 163 6.58 22.32 29.24
N PRO A 164 5.65 21.45 28.78
CA PRO A 164 4.78 21.82 27.66
C PRO A 164 3.92 23.05 27.96
N ALA A 165 3.31 23.13 29.15
CA ALA A 165 2.50 24.28 29.54
C ALA A 165 3.35 25.55 29.68
N ILE A 166 4.56 25.42 30.24
CA ILE A 166 5.52 26.51 30.38
C ILE A 166 5.90 27.10 29.01
N LEU A 167 6.30 26.23 28.08
CA LEU A 167 6.72 26.63 26.73
C LEU A 167 5.56 27.25 25.94
N ASP A 168 4.35 26.72 26.06
CA ASP A 168 3.18 27.28 25.37
C ASP A 168 2.83 28.67 25.91
N LYS A 169 2.85 28.86 27.23
CA LYS A 169 2.57 30.17 27.84
C LYS A 169 3.65 31.20 27.48
N LEU A 170 4.93 30.87 27.61
CA LEU A 170 6.02 31.77 27.22
C LEU A 170 6.02 32.12 25.72
N THR A 171 5.61 31.18 24.86
CA THR A 171 5.46 31.46 23.42
C THR A 171 4.24 32.36 23.15
N GLN A 172 3.12 32.13 23.84
CA GLN A 172 1.89 32.92 23.69
C GLN A 172 2.12 34.40 23.99
N TYR A 173 2.89 34.68 25.05
CA TYR A 173 3.24 36.04 25.46
C TYR A 173 4.51 36.58 24.79
N LYS A 174 5.01 35.91 23.73
CA LYS A 174 6.18 36.32 22.94
C LYS A 174 7.51 36.46 23.69
N VAL A 175 7.59 35.98 24.94
CA VAL A 175 8.82 35.90 25.73
C VAL A 175 9.80 34.90 25.13
N LEU A 176 9.27 33.82 24.53
CA LEU A 176 10.03 32.90 23.70
C LEU A 176 9.54 32.95 22.25
N ARG A 177 10.46 32.78 21.32
CA ARG A 177 10.18 32.54 19.91
C ARG A 177 10.39 31.06 19.58
N LYS A 178 9.48 30.49 18.79
CA LYS A 178 9.69 29.16 18.19
C LYS A 178 10.55 29.33 16.95
N ASP A 179 11.75 28.76 16.97
CA ASP A 179 12.57 28.56 15.78
C ASP A 179 12.48 27.10 15.32
N TYR A 180 12.80 26.83 14.06
CA TYR A 180 12.63 25.50 13.47
C TYR A 180 13.94 25.04 12.83
N ALA A 181 14.68 24.20 13.55
CA ALA A 181 15.85 23.54 12.99
C ALA A 181 15.42 22.40 12.07
N ALA A 182 15.97 22.44 10.86
CA ALA A 182 15.79 21.46 9.81
C ALA A 182 17.04 20.58 9.73
N GLN A 183 16.95 19.31 10.14
CA GLN A 183 18.01 18.33 9.92
C GLN A 183 17.57 17.33 8.84
N LYS A 184 18.50 16.96 7.92
CA LYS A 184 18.23 15.88 6.94
C LYS A 184 17.89 14.59 7.69
N ARG A 185 16.81 13.91 7.30
CA ARG A 185 16.26 12.75 8.02
C ARG A 185 16.99 11.43 7.73
N ASP A 186 17.96 11.45 6.82
CA ASP A 186 18.58 10.26 6.25
C ASP A 186 19.90 9.90 6.96
N ASN A 187 19.93 8.71 7.58
CA ASN A 187 21.17 8.09 8.05
C ASN A 187 21.77 7.26 6.91
N ALA A 188 22.25 7.94 5.87
CA ALA A 188 22.95 7.30 4.76
C ALA A 188 24.20 6.56 5.29
N ARG A 189 24.41 5.34 4.81
CA ARG A 189 25.60 4.56 5.16
C ARG A 189 26.70 4.93 4.17
N TYR A 190 27.83 5.41 4.67
CA TYR A 190 29.01 5.65 3.85
C TYR A 190 30.07 4.61 4.16
N GLU A 191 30.76 4.13 3.13
CA GLU A 191 32.05 3.47 3.26
C GLU A 191 33.16 4.43 2.86
N LYS A 192 34.30 4.31 3.53
CA LYS A 192 35.50 5.05 3.19
C LYS A 192 36.25 4.30 2.09
N LEU A 193 36.48 5.01 0.99
CA LEU A 193 37.31 4.60 -0.13
C LEU A 193 38.64 5.32 -0.01
N VAL A 194 39.73 4.61 -0.25
CA VAL A 194 41.06 5.19 -0.42
C VAL A 194 41.32 5.23 -1.91
N VAL A 195 41.55 6.43 -2.44
CA VAL A 195 41.80 6.70 -3.85
C VAL A 195 43.25 7.14 -4.00
N LEU A 196 43.97 6.57 -4.96
CA LEU A 196 45.30 7.05 -5.32
C LEU A 196 45.17 8.40 -6.04
N THR A 197 45.87 9.43 -5.55
CA THR A 197 45.82 10.79 -6.14
C THR A 197 46.99 11.09 -7.05
N CYS A 198 48.00 10.21 -7.08
CA CYS A 198 49.21 10.38 -7.87
C CYS A 198 49.44 9.23 -8.86
N GLN A 199 50.16 9.50 -9.94
CA GLN A 199 50.73 8.44 -10.78
C GLN A 199 51.91 7.80 -10.05
N LEU A 200 51.91 6.47 -9.98
CA LEU A 200 52.98 5.72 -9.33
C LEU A 200 54.25 5.68 -10.22
N THR A 201 55.11 6.69 -10.09
CA THR A 201 56.38 6.78 -10.84
C THR A 201 57.51 5.98 -10.17
N GLY A 202 58.60 5.72 -10.92
CA GLY A 202 59.79 5.06 -10.38
C GLY A 202 60.41 5.79 -9.18
N GLN A 203 60.38 7.12 -9.20
CA GLN A 203 60.89 7.98 -8.13
C GLN A 203 60.09 7.82 -6.83
N ILE A 204 58.76 7.78 -6.91
CA ILE A 204 57.89 7.54 -5.74
C ILE A 204 58.12 6.14 -5.17
N ARG A 205 58.41 5.13 -6.00
CA ARG A 205 58.76 3.79 -5.52
C ARG A 205 60.07 3.78 -4.73
N ASP A 206 61.07 4.54 -5.18
CA ASP A 206 62.35 4.64 -4.48
C ASP A 206 62.25 5.42 -3.17
N ASP A 207 61.48 6.51 -3.14
CA ASP A 207 61.22 7.33 -1.94
C ASP A 207 60.54 6.54 -0.81
N TYR A 208 59.71 5.56 -1.18
CA TYR A 208 58.96 4.72 -0.24
C TYR A 208 59.55 3.30 -0.08
N LYS A 209 60.71 3.01 -0.68
CA LYS A 209 61.39 1.70 -0.62
C LYS A 209 61.74 1.24 0.79
N ARG A 210 62.08 2.19 1.67
CA ARG A 210 62.33 1.94 3.12
C ARG A 210 61.05 1.88 3.95
N LYS A 211 59.91 2.32 3.40
CA LYS A 211 58.57 2.39 4.00
C LYS A 211 57.67 1.31 3.39
N LYS A 212 58.02 0.04 3.63
CA LYS A 212 57.44 -1.15 2.97
C LYS A 212 55.90 -1.21 3.02
N ALA A 213 55.29 -0.83 4.14
CA ALA A 213 53.83 -0.86 4.28
C ALA A 213 53.12 0.22 3.42
N GLN A 214 53.70 1.43 3.34
CA GLN A 214 53.20 2.50 2.49
C GLN A 214 53.38 2.17 1.01
N LEU A 215 54.54 1.62 0.62
CA LEU A 215 54.79 1.18 -0.75
C LEU A 215 53.82 0.07 -1.17
N HIS A 216 53.56 -0.90 -0.28
CA HIS A 216 52.58 -1.96 -0.54
C HIS A 216 51.16 -1.41 -0.78
N LEU A 217 50.73 -0.43 0.01
CA LEU A 217 49.42 0.23 -0.20
C LEU A 217 49.37 1.00 -1.53
N LEU A 218 50.43 1.72 -1.89
CA LEU A 218 50.52 2.42 -3.17
C LEU A 218 50.43 1.45 -4.36
N GLU A 219 51.12 0.31 -4.29
CA GLU A 219 51.07 -0.74 -5.32
C GLU A 219 49.70 -1.44 -5.40
N LEU A 220 49.06 -1.68 -4.26
CA LEU A 220 47.70 -2.23 -4.21
C LEU A 220 46.69 -1.29 -4.85
N LEU A 221 46.73 0.00 -4.51
CA LEU A 221 45.86 1.01 -5.10
C LEU A 221 46.12 1.17 -6.60
N ALA A 222 47.39 1.20 -7.03
CA ALA A 222 47.73 1.33 -8.45
C ALA A 222 47.24 0.15 -9.32
N LYS A 223 47.11 -1.04 -8.73
CA LYS A 223 46.57 -2.24 -9.39
C LYS A 223 45.05 -2.37 -9.28
N ALA A 224 44.40 -1.59 -8.42
CA ALA A 224 42.96 -1.68 -8.21
C ALA A 224 42.17 -1.00 -9.35
N PRO A 225 40.97 -1.49 -9.70
CA PRO A 225 40.08 -0.81 -10.63
C PRO A 225 39.80 0.64 -10.18
N ALA A 226 39.88 1.59 -11.12
CA ALA A 226 39.76 3.03 -10.84
C ALA A 226 40.71 3.53 -9.73
N GLN A 227 41.82 2.84 -9.49
CA GLN A 227 42.83 3.15 -8.49
C GLN A 227 42.26 3.36 -7.07
N THR A 228 41.21 2.60 -6.74
CA THR A 228 40.41 2.82 -5.54
C THR A 228 40.13 1.52 -4.79
N MET A 229 40.24 1.52 -3.46
CA MET A 229 39.90 0.36 -2.61
C MET A 229 39.09 0.77 -1.37
N THR A 230 38.23 -0.13 -0.87
CA THR A 230 37.47 0.08 0.37
C THR A 230 38.34 -0.18 1.60
N MET A 231 38.02 0.46 2.73
CA MET A 231 38.68 0.16 4.02
C MET A 231 38.55 -1.31 4.43
N ALA A 232 37.47 -2.00 4.05
CA ALA A 232 37.29 -3.43 4.31
C ALA A 232 38.23 -4.30 3.46
N ALA A 233 38.37 -3.97 2.16
CA ALA A 233 39.31 -4.66 1.27
C ALA A 233 40.76 -4.43 1.68
N LEU A 234 41.11 -3.20 2.10
CA LEU A 234 42.43 -2.87 2.64
C LEU A 234 42.73 -3.64 3.93
N LYS A 235 41.75 -3.78 4.82
CA LYS A 235 41.89 -4.60 6.04
C LYS A 235 42.11 -6.08 5.71
N ALA A 236 41.38 -6.62 4.73
CA ALA A 236 41.58 -7.99 4.24
C ALA A 236 42.96 -8.18 3.59
N ALA A 237 43.47 -7.15 2.90
CA ALA A 237 44.82 -7.08 2.36
C ALA A 237 45.90 -6.74 3.42
N LYS A 238 45.58 -6.82 4.72
CA LYS A 238 46.50 -6.58 5.85
C LYS A 238 47.09 -5.15 5.91
N VAL A 239 46.43 -4.16 5.33
CA VAL A 239 46.80 -2.76 5.44
C VAL A 239 46.18 -2.14 6.70
N THR A 240 46.99 -1.42 7.48
CA THR A 240 46.53 -0.78 8.72
C THR A 240 45.95 0.62 8.47
N PRO A 241 45.03 1.11 9.33
CA PRO A 241 44.51 2.48 9.25
C PRO A 241 45.61 3.56 9.35
N ALA A 242 46.68 3.29 10.09
CA ALA A 242 47.82 4.19 10.20
C ALA A 242 48.57 4.36 8.88
N THR A 243 48.72 3.28 8.11
CA THR A 243 49.32 3.31 6.76
C THR A 243 48.50 4.18 5.80
N VAL A 244 47.17 4.06 5.85
CA VAL A 244 46.26 4.91 5.06
C VAL A 244 46.40 6.37 5.46
N LYS A 245 46.38 6.66 6.77
CA LYS A 245 46.52 8.03 7.31
C LYS A 245 47.82 8.70 6.83
N ASN A 246 48.93 7.98 6.92
CA ASN A 246 50.25 8.50 6.51
C ASN A 246 50.33 8.82 5.01
N LEU A 247 49.68 8.04 4.15
CA LEU A 247 49.64 8.34 2.71
C LEU A 247 48.67 9.49 2.38
N THR A 248 47.57 9.63 3.12
CA THR A 248 46.67 10.78 2.97
C THR A 248 47.31 12.08 3.42
N GLU A 249 48.05 12.09 4.54
CA GLU A 249 48.77 13.28 5.00
C GLU A 249 49.92 13.67 4.06
N ALA A 250 50.51 12.69 3.38
CA ALA A 250 51.52 12.91 2.34
C ALA A 250 50.93 13.33 0.98
N GLY A 251 49.61 13.45 0.85
CA GLY A 251 48.94 13.85 -0.40
C GLY A 251 48.98 12.81 -1.53
N LEU A 252 49.45 11.58 -1.26
CA LEU A 252 49.56 10.50 -2.26
C LEU A 252 48.30 9.64 -2.37
N ALA A 253 47.39 9.76 -1.40
CA ALA A 253 46.07 9.17 -1.45
C ALA A 253 45.04 10.12 -0.85
N GLU A 254 43.77 9.92 -1.15
CA GLU A 254 42.64 10.66 -0.57
C GLU A 254 41.63 9.67 0.01
N ILE A 255 41.04 9.97 1.16
CA ILE A 255 39.86 9.24 1.66
C ILE A 255 38.60 9.92 1.11
N ARG A 256 37.95 9.26 0.17
CA ARG A 256 36.61 9.63 -0.29
C ARG A 256 35.55 8.82 0.44
N GLN A 257 34.35 9.36 0.53
CA GLN A 257 33.20 8.63 1.06
C GLN A 257 32.31 8.20 -0.11
N ARG A 258 32.03 6.90 -0.20
CA ARG A 258 31.02 6.36 -1.13
C ARG A 258 29.82 5.91 -0.32
N ARG A 259 28.63 6.36 -0.72
CA ARG A 259 27.38 5.86 -0.13
C ARG A 259 27.20 4.38 -0.50
N VAL A 260 27.06 3.52 0.49
CA VAL A 260 26.71 2.11 0.31
C VAL A 260 25.20 1.98 0.37
N LEU A 261 24.62 1.54 -0.73
CA LEU A 261 23.18 1.28 -0.83
C LEU A 261 22.89 -0.08 -0.24
N ARG A 262 21.93 -0.14 0.69
CA ARG A 262 21.50 -1.41 1.28
C ARG A 262 20.72 -2.22 0.25
N ASP A 263 21.03 -3.50 0.13
CA ASP A 263 20.19 -4.46 -0.58
C ASP A 263 19.66 -5.47 0.42
N SER A 264 18.45 -5.22 0.96
CA SER A 264 17.78 -6.11 1.92
C SER A 264 17.47 -7.49 1.34
N TYR A 265 17.74 -7.68 0.05
CA TYR A 265 17.40 -8.84 -0.75
C TYR A 265 18.64 -9.40 -1.50
N GLY A 266 19.83 -8.82 -1.36
CA GLY A 266 21.03 -9.21 -2.12
C GLY A 266 21.51 -10.65 -1.85
N ASP A 267 21.37 -11.16 -0.62
CA ASP A 267 21.89 -12.47 -0.20
C ASP A 267 21.03 -13.67 -0.63
N VAL A 268 19.91 -13.41 -1.32
CA VAL A 268 18.97 -14.47 -1.71
C VAL A 268 19.41 -15.08 -3.04
N GLN A 269 20.02 -16.26 -2.97
CA GLN A 269 20.37 -17.04 -4.17
C GLN A 269 19.11 -17.70 -4.77
N ALA A 270 18.95 -17.57 -6.08
CA ALA A 270 17.91 -18.25 -6.86
C ALA A 270 18.53 -18.81 -8.14
N GLU A 271 18.32 -20.10 -8.41
CA GLU A 271 18.83 -20.76 -9.61
C GLU A 271 17.89 -20.51 -10.80
N ARG A 272 18.45 -20.10 -11.94
CA ARG A 272 17.71 -19.99 -13.20
C ARG A 272 17.44 -21.39 -13.74
N ARG A 273 16.19 -21.69 -14.05
CA ARG A 273 15.80 -22.84 -14.88
C ARG A 273 15.32 -22.31 -16.23
N GLN A 274 15.77 -22.89 -17.33
CA GLN A 274 15.16 -22.64 -18.63
C GLN A 274 13.74 -23.24 -18.61
N VAL A 275 12.75 -22.42 -18.91
CA VAL A 275 11.34 -22.81 -18.97
C VAL A 275 10.88 -22.60 -20.40
N GLU A 276 10.49 -23.67 -21.08
CA GLU A 276 9.81 -23.55 -22.37
C GLU A 276 8.38 -23.04 -22.17
N LEU A 277 8.00 -22.05 -22.97
CA LEU A 277 6.67 -21.47 -22.92
C LEU A 277 5.66 -22.42 -23.57
N THR A 278 4.50 -22.56 -22.95
CA THR A 278 3.33 -23.20 -23.59
C THR A 278 2.85 -22.38 -24.79
N ASP A 279 2.02 -22.96 -25.67
CA ASP A 279 1.44 -22.25 -26.82
C ASP A 279 0.62 -21.03 -26.39
N GLU A 280 -0.20 -21.15 -25.33
CA GLU A 280 -1.01 -20.05 -24.81
C GLU A 280 -0.13 -18.92 -24.24
N GLN A 281 0.97 -19.25 -23.56
CA GLN A 281 1.94 -18.27 -23.05
C GLN A 281 2.67 -17.56 -24.21
N SER A 282 3.12 -18.31 -25.21
CA SER A 282 3.80 -17.78 -26.38
C SER A 282 2.88 -16.88 -27.21
N ALA A 283 1.60 -17.24 -27.35
CA ALA A 283 0.58 -16.41 -27.99
C ALA A 283 0.36 -15.10 -27.22
N ALA A 284 0.25 -15.16 -25.88
CA ALA A 284 0.10 -13.96 -25.05
C ALA A 284 1.29 -13.00 -25.20
N VAL A 285 2.52 -13.52 -25.17
CA VAL A 285 3.74 -12.71 -25.37
C VAL A 285 3.75 -12.06 -26.76
N ARG A 286 3.54 -12.84 -27.84
CA ARG A 286 3.50 -12.31 -29.22
C ARG A 286 2.45 -11.23 -29.42
N ALA A 287 1.28 -11.35 -28.79
CA ALA A 287 0.21 -10.36 -28.89
C ALA A 287 0.60 -8.98 -28.32
N MET A 288 1.58 -8.92 -27.40
CA MET A 288 2.04 -7.68 -26.78
C MET A 288 3.27 -7.06 -27.47
N GLU A 289 3.98 -7.83 -28.31
CA GLU A 289 5.21 -7.37 -28.98
C GLU A 289 5.02 -6.12 -29.86
N PRO A 290 3.93 -5.95 -30.64
CA PRO A 290 3.72 -4.74 -31.43
C PRO A 290 3.62 -3.47 -30.58
N ALA A 291 2.94 -3.54 -29.43
CA ALA A 291 2.80 -2.40 -28.52
C ALA A 291 4.14 -2.00 -27.89
N LEU A 292 4.96 -3.00 -27.52
CA LEU A 292 6.31 -2.78 -27.03
C LEU A 292 7.21 -2.12 -28.09
N ALA A 293 7.23 -2.66 -29.30
CA ALA A 293 8.08 -2.17 -30.39
C ALA A 293 7.67 -0.76 -30.85
N GLY A 294 6.36 -0.48 -30.86
CA GLY A 294 5.83 0.82 -31.26
C GLY A 294 5.97 1.93 -30.21
N HIS A 295 6.44 1.62 -29.00
CA HIS A 295 6.44 2.55 -27.85
C HIS A 295 5.08 3.24 -27.69
N ASN A 296 4.01 2.44 -27.70
CA ASN A 296 2.64 2.94 -27.59
C ASN A 296 2.00 2.37 -26.33
N TYR A 297 1.20 3.20 -25.66
CA TYR A 297 0.34 2.69 -24.61
C TYR A 297 -0.66 1.66 -25.16
N GLN A 298 -0.71 0.50 -24.52
CA GLN A 298 -1.79 -0.48 -24.70
C GLN A 298 -2.01 -1.29 -23.41
N GLY A 299 -3.27 -1.41 -23.02
CA GLY A 299 -3.67 -2.23 -21.88
C GLY A 299 -4.06 -3.65 -22.29
N PHE A 300 -3.54 -4.64 -21.56
CA PHE A 300 -3.82 -6.06 -21.74
C PHE A 300 -4.37 -6.65 -20.44
N LEU A 301 -5.39 -7.49 -20.57
CA LEU A 301 -5.89 -8.32 -19.47
C LEU A 301 -5.50 -9.77 -19.74
N LEU A 302 -4.56 -10.30 -18.97
CA LEU A 302 -4.15 -11.71 -18.99
C LEU A 302 -5.01 -12.52 -18.01
N LYS A 303 -6.09 -13.10 -18.54
CA LYS A 303 -6.96 -14.03 -17.81
C LYS A 303 -6.40 -15.45 -17.92
N GLY A 304 -5.74 -15.92 -16.87
CA GLY A 304 -5.16 -17.26 -16.83
C GLY A 304 -5.56 -18.03 -15.59
N VAL A 305 -6.04 -19.28 -15.75
CA VAL A 305 -6.44 -20.14 -14.62
C VAL A 305 -5.31 -20.30 -13.60
N THR A 306 -5.64 -20.67 -12.36
CA THR A 306 -4.62 -20.89 -11.33
C THR A 306 -3.64 -21.99 -11.76
N GLY A 307 -2.34 -21.69 -11.81
CA GLY A 307 -1.31 -22.64 -12.27
C GLY A 307 -1.03 -22.62 -13.79
N SER A 308 -1.63 -21.69 -14.55
CA SER A 308 -1.36 -21.52 -15.99
C SER A 308 0.02 -20.93 -16.32
N GLY A 309 0.73 -20.37 -15.33
CA GLY A 309 2.08 -19.82 -15.53
C GLY A 309 2.15 -18.35 -15.94
N LYS A 310 1.16 -17.52 -15.59
CA LYS A 310 1.16 -16.06 -15.82
C LYS A 310 2.48 -15.38 -15.45
N THR A 311 3.10 -15.79 -14.34
CA THR A 311 4.40 -15.24 -13.90
C THR A 311 5.51 -15.41 -14.93
N GLN A 312 5.51 -16.51 -15.71
CA GLN A 312 6.50 -16.69 -16.77
C GLN A 312 6.28 -15.67 -17.90
N VAL A 313 5.02 -15.41 -18.30
CA VAL A 313 4.69 -14.34 -19.25
C VAL A 313 5.18 -12.97 -18.76
N TYR A 314 5.04 -12.69 -17.46
CA TYR A 314 5.54 -11.43 -16.89
C TYR A 314 7.07 -11.30 -17.01
N ILE A 315 7.80 -12.37 -16.73
CA ILE A 315 9.27 -12.41 -16.80
C ILE A 315 9.74 -12.23 -18.25
N GLU A 316 9.11 -12.94 -19.19
CA GLU A 316 9.41 -12.86 -20.63
C GLU A 316 9.19 -11.45 -21.20
N MET A 317 8.11 -10.80 -20.78
CA MET A 317 7.80 -9.43 -21.16
C MET A 317 8.78 -8.45 -20.51
N ALA A 318 9.12 -8.64 -19.24
CA ALA A 318 10.11 -7.83 -18.55
C ALA A 318 11.50 -7.95 -19.23
N GLU A 319 11.92 -9.16 -19.62
CA GLU A 319 13.20 -9.35 -20.32
C GLU A 319 13.25 -8.57 -21.65
N ARG A 320 12.18 -8.63 -22.45
CA ARG A 320 12.08 -7.87 -23.71
C ARG A 320 12.16 -6.36 -23.47
N VAL A 321 11.45 -5.85 -22.47
CA VAL A 321 11.45 -4.41 -22.11
C VAL A 321 12.83 -3.97 -21.62
N ARG A 322 13.49 -4.78 -20.79
CA ARG A 322 14.84 -4.49 -20.29
C ARG A 322 15.89 -4.53 -21.40
N LYS A 323 15.74 -5.39 -22.41
CA LYS A 323 16.60 -5.40 -23.62
C LYS A 323 16.51 -4.08 -24.41
N LEU A 324 15.37 -3.39 -24.33
CA LEU A 324 15.19 -2.04 -24.91
C LEU A 324 15.70 -0.91 -23.98
N GLY A 325 16.31 -1.25 -22.83
CA GLY A 325 16.81 -0.27 -21.86
C GLY A 325 15.75 0.33 -20.94
N ARG A 326 14.46 0.12 -21.22
CA ARG A 326 13.32 0.71 -20.48
C ARG A 326 13.02 -0.03 -19.19
N GLN A 327 12.51 0.65 -18.18
CA GLN A 327 12.25 0.14 -16.83
C GLN A 327 10.91 -0.61 -16.76
N VAL A 328 10.81 -1.53 -15.78
CA VAL A 328 9.63 -2.37 -15.54
C VAL A 328 9.15 -2.18 -14.11
N ILE A 329 7.85 -1.95 -13.93
CA ILE A 329 7.20 -1.97 -12.62
C ILE A 329 6.35 -3.22 -12.49
N VAL A 330 6.52 -3.98 -11.41
CA VAL A 330 5.74 -5.19 -11.10
C VAL A 330 5.03 -4.99 -9.77
N LEU A 331 3.72 -4.80 -9.83
CA LEU A 331 2.86 -4.71 -8.67
C LEU A 331 2.38 -6.09 -8.27
N VAL A 332 2.49 -6.37 -6.98
CA VAL A 332 1.94 -7.56 -6.33
C VAL A 332 1.15 -7.13 -5.09
N PRO A 333 0.12 -7.89 -4.67
CA PRO A 333 -0.65 -7.56 -3.47
C PRO A 333 0.24 -7.45 -2.22
N GLU A 334 -0.06 -6.50 -1.33
CA GLU A 334 0.85 -6.10 -0.22
C GLU A 334 1.22 -7.25 0.74
N ILE A 335 0.35 -8.25 0.84
CA ILE A 335 0.52 -9.44 1.69
C ILE A 335 1.35 -10.55 0.99
N ALA A 336 1.36 -10.57 -0.35
CA ALA A 336 2.05 -11.57 -1.17
C ALA A 336 3.53 -11.23 -1.41
N LEU A 337 3.98 -10.06 -0.94
CA LEU A 337 5.25 -9.40 -1.29
C LEU A 337 6.56 -10.09 -0.89
N THR A 338 6.54 -11.35 -0.49
CA THR A 338 7.66 -11.92 0.24
C THR A 338 8.10 -13.31 -0.23
N GLY A 339 7.73 -13.77 -1.42
CA GLY A 339 8.34 -14.99 -1.93
C GLY A 339 8.30 -15.10 -3.44
N GLN A 340 7.21 -15.63 -3.98
CA GLN A 340 7.27 -16.30 -5.26
C GLN A 340 7.63 -15.40 -6.45
N VAL A 341 6.89 -14.30 -6.67
CA VAL A 341 7.17 -13.41 -7.80
C VAL A 341 8.54 -12.76 -7.67
N VAL A 342 8.89 -12.26 -6.48
CA VAL A 342 10.22 -11.66 -6.23
C VAL A 342 11.35 -12.68 -6.47
N MET A 343 11.21 -13.91 -5.98
CA MET A 343 12.20 -14.97 -6.17
C MET A 343 12.29 -15.41 -7.62
N ALA A 344 11.16 -15.54 -8.30
CA ALA A 344 11.10 -15.88 -9.73
C ALA A 344 11.80 -14.81 -10.56
N PHE A 345 11.50 -13.53 -10.33
CA PHE A 345 12.20 -12.44 -11.01
C PHE A 345 13.70 -12.40 -10.67
N LYS A 346 14.10 -12.61 -9.41
CA LYS A 346 15.52 -12.66 -9.03
C LYS A 346 16.33 -13.75 -9.73
N ALA A 347 15.73 -14.90 -9.99
CA ALA A 347 16.39 -15.97 -10.73
C ALA A 347 16.81 -15.52 -12.16
N TYR A 348 16.09 -14.56 -12.74
CA TYR A 348 16.36 -14.02 -14.07
C TYR A 348 17.12 -12.68 -14.04
N PHE A 349 16.91 -11.86 -13.01
CA PHE A 349 17.46 -10.49 -12.92
C PHE A 349 18.12 -10.20 -11.56
N PRO A 350 19.17 -10.94 -11.15
CA PRO A 350 19.68 -10.93 -9.77
C PRO A 350 20.16 -9.55 -9.29
N ALA A 351 20.74 -8.73 -10.17
CA ALA A 351 21.26 -7.40 -9.83
C ALA A 351 20.38 -6.22 -10.30
N ASP A 352 19.39 -6.47 -11.18
CA ASP A 352 18.59 -5.43 -11.84
C ASP A 352 17.24 -5.17 -11.14
N ILE A 353 17.05 -5.71 -9.93
CA ILE A 353 15.80 -5.61 -9.16
C ILE A 353 15.97 -4.74 -7.91
N VAL A 354 14.95 -3.94 -7.63
CA VAL A 354 14.66 -3.41 -6.29
C VAL A 354 13.27 -3.85 -5.83
N VAL A 355 13.12 -4.06 -4.53
CA VAL A 355 11.83 -4.40 -3.91
C VAL A 355 11.34 -3.23 -3.07
N MET A 356 10.12 -2.75 -3.32
CA MET A 356 9.53 -1.58 -2.66
C MET A 356 8.26 -1.97 -1.87
N HIS A 357 8.31 -1.82 -0.54
CA HIS A 357 7.14 -2.09 0.31
C HIS A 357 7.13 -1.27 1.61
N SER A 358 5.96 -1.16 2.24
CA SER A 358 5.72 -0.35 3.45
C SER A 358 6.58 -0.75 4.67
N ARG A 359 7.01 -2.02 4.75
CA ARG A 359 7.88 -2.52 5.84
C ARG A 359 9.37 -2.14 5.72
N LEU A 360 9.79 -1.47 4.64
CA LEU A 360 11.16 -0.97 4.51
C LEU A 360 11.34 0.31 5.35
N SER A 361 12.51 0.43 5.98
CA SER A 361 12.88 1.65 6.66
C SER A 361 12.99 2.82 5.67
N LEU A 362 12.95 4.05 6.17
CA LEU A 362 13.10 5.24 5.31
C LEU A 362 14.43 5.20 4.54
N SER A 363 15.51 4.77 5.18
CA SER A 363 16.82 4.68 4.53
C SER A 363 16.91 3.53 3.52
N GLU A 364 16.29 2.38 3.77
CA GLU A 364 16.20 1.30 2.78
C GLU A 364 15.42 1.75 1.53
N ARG A 365 14.32 2.50 1.71
CA ARG A 365 13.55 3.07 0.58
C ARG A 365 14.34 4.12 -0.18
N ASN A 366 15.06 5.01 0.52
CA ASN A 366 15.97 5.98 -0.10
C ASN A 366 17.01 5.27 -0.98
N ASP A 367 17.65 4.24 -0.44
CA ASP A 367 18.72 3.52 -1.15
C ASP A 367 18.18 2.80 -2.40
N ALA A 368 17.00 2.18 -2.32
CA ALA A 368 16.33 1.56 -3.46
C ALA A 368 15.95 2.58 -4.55
N ILE A 369 15.38 3.73 -4.15
CA ILE A 369 15.06 4.82 -5.07
C ILE A 369 16.31 5.34 -5.79
N LEU A 370 17.42 5.51 -5.06
CA LEU A 370 18.68 5.95 -5.65
C LEU A 370 19.25 4.92 -6.63
N ARG A 371 19.10 3.61 -6.37
CA ARG A 371 19.48 2.57 -7.34
C ARG A 371 18.70 2.72 -8.64
N VAL A 372 17.39 2.96 -8.56
CA VAL A 372 16.54 3.13 -9.75
C VAL A 372 16.93 4.37 -10.54
N ARG A 373 17.06 5.53 -9.87
CA ARG A 373 17.44 6.80 -10.52
C ARG A 373 18.81 6.74 -11.18
N ARG A 374 19.76 6.03 -10.57
CA ARG A 374 21.13 5.89 -11.11
C ARG A 374 21.27 4.76 -12.13
N GLY A 375 20.17 4.12 -12.54
CA GLY A 375 20.19 3.00 -13.48
C GLY A 375 20.79 1.70 -12.93
N GLY A 376 21.04 1.62 -11.62
CA GLY A 376 21.54 0.42 -10.94
C GLY A 376 20.47 -0.65 -10.67
N ALA A 377 19.22 -0.38 -11.03
CA ALA A 377 18.13 -1.35 -11.12
C ALA A 377 17.03 -0.80 -12.05
N GLY A 378 16.60 -1.60 -13.01
CA GLY A 378 15.52 -1.27 -13.94
C GLY A 378 14.23 -2.03 -13.71
N ILE A 379 14.18 -2.97 -12.77
CA ILE A 379 12.96 -3.67 -12.37
C ILE A 379 12.59 -3.28 -10.94
N ILE A 380 11.38 -2.76 -10.78
CA ILE A 380 10.83 -2.30 -9.50
C ILE A 380 9.67 -3.21 -9.14
N ILE A 381 9.85 -4.05 -8.12
CA ILE A 381 8.82 -4.98 -7.65
C ILE A 381 8.25 -4.47 -6.33
N GLY A 382 6.94 -4.41 -6.16
CA GLY A 382 6.42 -3.93 -4.88
C GLY A 382 4.90 -3.94 -4.74
N ALA A 383 4.45 -3.36 -3.61
CA ALA A 383 3.04 -3.06 -3.41
C ALA A 383 2.60 -1.91 -4.33
N ARG A 384 1.40 -1.40 -4.11
CA ARG A 384 0.90 -0.12 -4.64
C ARG A 384 1.93 1.02 -4.65
N SER A 385 2.72 1.15 -3.59
CA SER A 385 3.67 2.25 -3.42
C SER A 385 4.86 2.20 -4.39
N ALA A 386 5.10 1.05 -5.03
CA ALA A 386 6.14 0.92 -6.05
C ALA A 386 5.90 1.82 -7.27
N LEU A 387 4.64 2.13 -7.59
CA LEU A 387 4.26 3.03 -8.69
C LEU A 387 4.85 4.44 -8.56
N PHE A 388 5.16 4.86 -7.34
CA PHE A 388 5.69 6.19 -7.07
C PHE A 388 7.22 6.20 -6.94
N THR A 389 7.87 5.07 -7.23
CA THR A 389 9.33 5.03 -7.36
C THR A 389 9.70 5.86 -8.60
N PRO A 390 10.63 6.82 -8.52
CA PRO A 390 10.96 7.71 -9.63
C PRO A 390 11.74 6.94 -10.72
N ALA A 391 10.98 6.32 -11.61
CA ALA A 391 11.44 5.71 -12.85
C ALA A 391 11.30 6.74 -13.99
N GLU A 392 12.32 6.83 -14.84
CA GLU A 392 12.39 7.85 -15.90
C GLU A 392 11.71 7.38 -17.18
N ASP A 393 11.93 6.13 -17.58
CA ASP A 393 11.37 5.55 -18.80
C ASP A 393 10.79 4.17 -18.52
N ILE A 394 9.48 4.11 -18.23
CA ILE A 394 8.77 2.86 -17.96
C ILE A 394 8.28 2.27 -19.28
N GLY A 395 8.72 1.06 -19.63
CA GLY A 395 8.23 0.33 -20.81
C GLY A 395 7.11 -0.68 -20.52
N LEU A 396 6.98 -1.10 -19.26
CA LEU A 396 5.99 -2.09 -18.85
C LEU A 396 5.59 -1.91 -17.38
N ILE A 397 4.28 -1.91 -17.13
CA ILE A 397 3.71 -1.99 -15.78
C ILE A 397 2.86 -3.26 -15.69
N ILE A 398 3.21 -4.15 -14.78
CA ILE A 398 2.52 -5.41 -14.53
C ILE A 398 1.76 -5.29 -13.21
N MET A 399 0.49 -5.70 -13.21
CA MET A 399 -0.30 -5.83 -11.99
C MET A 399 -0.74 -7.28 -11.83
N ASP A 400 -0.10 -8.01 -10.93
CA ASP A 400 -0.51 -9.38 -10.61
C ASP A 400 -1.68 -9.39 -9.62
N GLU A 401 -2.58 -10.36 -9.78
CA GLU A 401 -3.84 -10.45 -9.03
C GLU A 401 -4.59 -9.10 -9.04
N GLU A 402 -4.78 -8.49 -10.21
CA GLU A 402 -5.28 -7.10 -10.37
C GLU A 402 -6.60 -6.80 -9.63
N GLN A 403 -7.43 -7.82 -9.42
CA GLN A 403 -8.69 -7.77 -8.67
C GLN A 403 -8.51 -7.60 -7.15
N ASP A 404 -7.28 -7.70 -6.63
CA ASP A 404 -7.03 -7.65 -5.20
C ASP A 404 -7.34 -6.26 -4.62
N MET A 405 -8.24 -6.23 -3.64
CA MET A 405 -8.69 -5.01 -2.98
C MET A 405 -7.57 -4.24 -2.26
N SER A 406 -6.44 -4.88 -1.96
CA SER A 406 -5.26 -4.20 -1.41
C SER A 406 -4.66 -3.18 -2.37
N TYR A 407 -5.08 -3.12 -3.64
CA TYR A 407 -4.68 -2.07 -4.58
C TYR A 407 -5.36 -0.71 -4.35
N LYS A 408 -6.37 -0.60 -3.48
CA LYS A 408 -7.04 0.66 -3.10
C LYS A 408 -6.52 1.20 -1.77
N GLN A 409 -6.02 2.43 -1.77
CA GLN A 409 -5.55 3.14 -0.59
C GLN A 409 -6.71 3.64 0.28
N ASP A 410 -6.71 3.25 1.56
CA ASP A 410 -7.75 3.64 2.54
C ASP A 410 -7.51 5.01 3.16
N GLU A 411 -6.29 5.56 3.10
CA GLU A 411 -5.90 6.89 3.62
C GLU A 411 -5.81 7.93 2.49
N SER A 412 -5.84 9.22 2.82
CA SER A 412 -5.64 10.27 1.81
C SER A 412 -4.18 10.24 1.33
N PRO A 413 -3.92 10.37 0.01
CA PRO A 413 -4.88 10.39 -1.09
C PRO A 413 -5.40 8.98 -1.42
N ARG A 414 -6.73 8.82 -1.55
CA ARG A 414 -7.43 7.52 -1.68
C ARG A 414 -7.32 6.90 -3.08
N TYR A 415 -6.11 6.80 -3.60
CA TYR A 415 -5.88 6.33 -4.96
C TYR A 415 -6.11 4.82 -5.10
N HIS A 416 -6.41 4.40 -6.32
CA HIS A 416 -6.42 3.00 -6.72
C HIS A 416 -5.20 2.74 -7.62
N ALA A 417 -4.37 1.75 -7.30
CA ALA A 417 -3.12 1.50 -8.02
C ALA A 417 -3.34 1.25 -9.52
N ARG A 418 -4.41 0.55 -9.93
CA ARG A 418 -4.78 0.39 -11.35
C ARG A 418 -4.93 1.72 -12.10
N VAL A 419 -5.57 2.72 -11.50
CA VAL A 419 -5.75 4.04 -12.13
C VAL A 419 -4.41 4.76 -12.24
N VAL A 420 -3.57 4.67 -11.21
CA VAL A 420 -2.21 5.24 -11.22
C VAL A 420 -1.33 4.55 -12.26
N ALA A 421 -1.38 3.22 -12.33
CA ALA A 421 -0.63 2.41 -13.29
C ALA A 421 -1.03 2.73 -14.73
N GLU A 422 -2.32 2.89 -14.99
CA GLU A 422 -2.84 3.28 -16.30
C GLU A 422 -2.37 4.68 -16.71
N GLU A 423 -2.46 5.66 -15.81
CA GLU A 423 -1.98 7.03 -16.10
C GLU A 423 -0.45 7.05 -16.33
N LEU A 424 0.33 6.33 -15.51
CA LEU A 424 1.77 6.22 -15.72
C LEU A 424 2.09 5.53 -17.06
N ALA A 425 1.36 4.47 -17.41
CA ALA A 425 1.54 3.79 -18.69
C ALA A 425 1.20 4.71 -19.87
N HIS A 426 0.17 5.56 -19.76
CA HIS A 426 -0.12 6.60 -20.75
C HIS A 426 1.01 7.64 -20.86
N ILE A 427 1.51 8.15 -19.73
CA ILE A 427 2.56 9.18 -19.70
C ILE A 427 3.85 8.67 -20.33
N HIS A 428 4.23 7.42 -20.02
CA HIS A 428 5.47 6.82 -20.51
C HIS A 428 5.31 6.03 -21.82
N GLN A 429 4.10 5.96 -22.39
CA GLN A 429 3.80 5.10 -23.54
C GLN A 429 4.30 3.65 -23.32
N ALA A 430 3.80 3.07 -22.23
CA ALA A 430 4.17 1.77 -21.72
C ALA A 430 3.03 0.77 -21.93
N VAL A 431 3.38 -0.52 -21.98
CA VAL A 431 2.39 -1.59 -21.89
C VAL A 431 1.88 -1.71 -20.46
N LEU A 432 0.56 -1.79 -20.29
CA LEU A 432 -0.08 -2.13 -19.00
C LEU A 432 -0.58 -3.57 -19.07
N LEU A 433 -0.02 -4.46 -18.25
CA LEU A 433 -0.40 -5.87 -18.19
C LEU A 433 -1.10 -6.18 -16.86
N LEU A 434 -2.42 -6.36 -16.92
CA LEU A 434 -3.24 -6.76 -15.78
C LEU A 434 -3.37 -8.29 -15.78
N GLY A 435 -2.86 -8.96 -14.75
CA GLY A 435 -2.87 -10.41 -14.66
C GLY A 435 -3.80 -10.92 -13.58
N SER A 436 -4.65 -11.90 -13.92
CA SER A 436 -5.57 -12.49 -12.95
C SER A 436 -6.09 -13.86 -13.38
N ALA A 437 -6.43 -14.71 -12.40
CA ALA A 437 -7.28 -15.88 -12.64
C ALA A 437 -8.77 -15.56 -12.53
N THR A 438 -9.11 -14.52 -11.78
CA THR A 438 -10.48 -14.07 -11.51
C THR A 438 -10.50 -12.54 -11.67
N PRO A 439 -10.42 -12.01 -12.91
CA PRO A 439 -10.35 -10.57 -13.13
C PRO A 439 -11.47 -9.82 -12.41
N SER A 440 -11.23 -8.57 -12.04
CA SER A 440 -12.30 -7.68 -11.60
C SER A 440 -13.31 -7.51 -12.72
N LEU A 441 -14.58 -7.36 -12.36
CA LEU A 441 -15.63 -7.17 -13.36
C LEU A 441 -15.44 -5.88 -14.15
N GLU A 442 -14.79 -4.87 -13.55
CA GLU A 442 -14.38 -3.66 -14.25
C GLU A 442 -13.37 -3.94 -15.36
N SER A 443 -12.25 -4.60 -15.06
CA SER A 443 -11.20 -4.88 -16.05
C SER A 443 -11.71 -5.86 -17.12
N TYR A 444 -12.50 -6.87 -16.74
CA TYR A 444 -13.10 -7.81 -17.69
C TYR A 444 -14.11 -7.14 -18.63
N TYR A 445 -14.97 -6.25 -18.10
CA TYR A 445 -15.91 -5.50 -18.91
C TYR A 445 -15.21 -4.57 -19.92
N ARG A 446 -14.14 -3.88 -19.51
CA ARG A 446 -13.31 -3.06 -20.40
C ARG A 446 -12.64 -3.90 -21.48
N ALA A 447 -12.14 -5.08 -21.13
CA ALA A 447 -11.58 -6.01 -22.10
C ALA A 447 -12.62 -6.51 -23.11
N ARG A 448 -13.84 -6.84 -22.66
CA ARG A 448 -14.95 -7.21 -23.55
C ARG A 448 -15.40 -6.09 -24.48
N LYS A 449 -15.19 -4.83 -24.09
CA LYS A 449 -15.44 -3.65 -24.93
C LYS A 449 -14.31 -3.34 -25.91
N GLY A 450 -13.18 -4.02 -25.83
CA GLY A 450 -11.99 -3.75 -26.62
C GLY A 450 -11.13 -2.60 -26.10
N GLU A 451 -11.43 -2.04 -24.92
CA GLU A 451 -10.56 -1.03 -24.27
C GLU A 451 -9.25 -1.65 -23.77
N PHE A 452 -9.31 -2.93 -23.36
CA PHE A 452 -8.15 -3.77 -23.12
C PHE A 452 -8.15 -4.96 -24.06
N THR A 453 -6.97 -5.42 -24.47
CA THR A 453 -6.84 -6.67 -25.22
C THR A 453 -6.91 -7.85 -24.24
N LEU A 454 -7.91 -8.72 -24.40
CA LEU A 454 -8.06 -9.91 -23.58
C LEU A 454 -7.13 -11.04 -24.07
N LEU A 455 -6.22 -11.47 -23.21
CA LEU A 455 -5.34 -12.63 -23.41
C LEU A 455 -5.79 -13.75 -22.48
N THR A 456 -6.02 -14.94 -23.00
CA THR A 456 -6.59 -16.04 -22.22
C THR A 456 -5.64 -17.24 -22.16
N MET A 457 -5.47 -17.81 -20.96
CA MET A 457 -4.70 -19.04 -20.71
C MET A 457 -5.59 -20.03 -19.95
N THR A 458 -6.16 -20.98 -20.67
CA THR A 458 -7.20 -21.88 -20.16
C THR A 458 -6.63 -23.11 -19.44
N LYS A 459 -5.39 -23.48 -19.75
CA LYS A 459 -4.79 -24.72 -19.26
C LYS A 459 -3.78 -24.49 -18.13
N ARG A 460 -3.69 -25.45 -17.22
CA ARG A 460 -2.59 -25.53 -16.24
C ARG A 460 -1.32 -26.03 -16.92
N ILE A 461 -0.15 -25.62 -16.41
CA ILE A 461 1.11 -26.21 -16.85
C ILE A 461 1.05 -27.74 -16.63
N GLY A 462 1.36 -28.51 -17.67
CA GLY A 462 1.29 -29.97 -17.64
C GLY A 462 -0.12 -30.57 -17.76
N ASP A 463 -1.13 -29.76 -18.14
CA ASP A 463 -2.52 -30.17 -18.38
C ASP A 463 -3.19 -30.92 -17.20
N LEU A 464 -2.78 -30.59 -15.97
CA LEU A 464 -3.33 -31.19 -14.76
C LEU A 464 -4.81 -30.82 -14.56
N PRO A 465 -5.69 -31.79 -14.21
CA PRO A 465 -7.11 -31.53 -14.02
C PRO A 465 -7.37 -30.60 -12.82
N LEU A 466 -8.53 -29.92 -12.87
CA LEU A 466 -9.03 -29.16 -11.73
C LEU A 466 -9.32 -30.10 -10.54
N PRO A 467 -9.24 -29.59 -9.31
CA PRO A 467 -9.49 -30.40 -8.12
C PRO A 467 -10.96 -30.83 -8.04
N LEU A 468 -11.21 -31.98 -7.43
CA LEU A 468 -12.56 -32.48 -7.15
C LEU A 468 -13.17 -31.66 -6.01
N VAL A 469 -14.25 -30.93 -6.30
CA VAL A 469 -14.94 -30.06 -5.34
C VAL A 469 -16.20 -30.74 -4.82
N LYS A 470 -16.35 -30.82 -3.50
CA LYS A 470 -17.57 -31.25 -2.81
C LYS A 470 -18.17 -30.09 -2.02
N CYS A 471 -19.33 -29.62 -2.45
CA CYS A 471 -20.12 -28.63 -1.71
C CYS A 471 -20.96 -29.33 -0.62
N VAL A 472 -20.99 -28.75 0.58
CA VAL A 472 -21.72 -29.26 1.73
C VAL A 472 -22.65 -28.18 2.26
N ASP A 473 -23.95 -28.49 2.27
CA ASP A 473 -24.97 -27.66 2.90
C ASP A 473 -24.95 -27.86 4.42
N MET A 474 -24.48 -26.83 5.15
CA MET A 474 -24.39 -26.88 6.60
C MET A 474 -25.76 -26.92 7.29
N ARG A 475 -26.84 -26.57 6.60
CA ARG A 475 -28.22 -26.73 7.09
C ARG A 475 -28.61 -28.20 7.14
N GLN A 476 -28.19 -28.99 6.15
CA GLN A 476 -28.42 -30.43 6.12
C GLN A 476 -27.60 -31.15 7.20
N GLU A 477 -26.34 -30.78 7.38
CA GLU A 477 -25.50 -31.29 8.48
C GLU A 477 -26.16 -31.09 9.85
N LEU A 478 -26.74 -29.90 10.09
CA LEU A 478 -27.49 -29.63 11.32
C LEU A 478 -28.72 -30.52 11.47
N ARG A 479 -29.50 -30.72 10.40
CA ARG A 479 -30.66 -31.62 10.40
C ARG A 479 -30.27 -33.06 10.73
N LEU A 480 -29.09 -33.49 10.27
CA LEU A 480 -28.50 -34.79 10.58
C LEU A 480 -27.82 -34.86 11.96
N GLY A 481 -27.98 -33.83 12.80
CA GLY A 481 -27.50 -33.76 14.17
C GLY A 481 -26.07 -33.23 14.33
N ASN A 482 -25.36 -32.87 13.26
CA ASN A 482 -24.02 -32.29 13.37
C ASN A 482 -24.07 -30.81 13.79
N ARG A 483 -23.60 -30.52 15.00
CA ARG A 483 -23.57 -29.17 15.57
C ARG A 483 -22.21 -28.50 15.50
N HIS A 484 -21.17 -29.21 15.07
CA HIS A 484 -19.79 -28.70 14.97
C HIS A 484 -19.63 -27.61 13.91
N ILE A 485 -18.46 -26.97 13.87
CA ILE A 485 -18.10 -26.02 12.79
C ILE A 485 -17.82 -26.79 11.51
N MET A 486 -17.18 -27.96 11.62
CA MET A 486 -16.81 -28.81 10.48
C MET A 486 -17.91 -29.83 10.16
N SER A 487 -18.31 -29.89 8.89
CA SER A 487 -19.15 -30.95 8.33
C SER A 487 -18.45 -32.30 8.34
N ARG A 488 -19.22 -33.39 8.44
CA ARG A 488 -18.67 -34.76 8.39
C ARG A 488 -17.79 -35.01 7.15
N PRO A 489 -18.15 -34.56 5.93
CA PRO A 489 -17.26 -34.69 4.78
C PRO A 489 -15.91 -33.98 4.92
N LEU A 490 -15.84 -32.83 5.60
CA LEU A 490 -14.57 -32.16 5.86
C LEU A 490 -13.75 -32.91 6.89
N GLN A 491 -14.38 -33.43 7.95
CA GLN A 491 -13.69 -34.24 8.97
C GLN A 491 -13.04 -35.48 8.32
N GLN A 492 -13.80 -36.20 7.49
CA GLN A 492 -13.30 -37.33 6.71
C GLN A 492 -12.15 -36.93 5.77
N LEU A 493 -12.23 -35.78 5.10
CA LEU A 493 -11.15 -35.29 4.24
C LEU A 493 -9.87 -35.02 5.05
N ILE A 494 -10.00 -34.40 6.23
CA ILE A 494 -8.87 -34.13 7.14
C ILE A 494 -8.23 -35.44 7.57
N GLU A 495 -9.00 -36.37 8.12
CA GLU A 495 -8.52 -37.68 8.59
C GLU A 495 -7.79 -38.45 7.48
N GLN A 496 -8.38 -38.55 6.29
CA GLN A 496 -7.78 -39.24 5.15
C GLN A 496 -6.47 -38.59 4.68
N THR A 497 -6.42 -37.26 4.68
CA THR A 497 -5.23 -36.53 4.22
C THR A 497 -4.07 -36.71 5.21
N ILE A 498 -4.36 -36.60 6.51
CA ILE A 498 -3.38 -36.81 7.58
C ILE A 498 -2.91 -38.27 7.62
N ALA A 499 -3.81 -39.25 7.46
CA ALA A 499 -3.46 -40.67 7.40
C ALA A 499 -2.48 -40.97 6.24
N LYS A 500 -2.63 -40.28 5.10
CA LYS A 500 -1.71 -40.36 3.96
C LYS A 500 -0.42 -39.55 4.13
N LYS A 501 -0.22 -38.88 5.28
CA LYS A 501 0.91 -37.96 5.54
C LYS A 501 1.02 -36.83 4.50
N GLN A 502 -0.13 -36.38 4.02
CA GLN A 502 -0.23 -35.26 3.08
C GLN A 502 -0.60 -33.97 3.83
N GLN A 503 -0.44 -32.82 3.18
CA GLN A 503 -0.71 -31.52 3.79
C GLN A 503 -2.06 -30.96 3.30
N LEU A 504 -2.76 -30.24 4.18
CA LEU A 504 -4.01 -29.57 3.86
C LEU A 504 -4.06 -28.10 4.29
N ILE A 505 -4.87 -27.31 3.59
CA ILE A 505 -5.18 -25.93 3.95
C ILE A 505 -6.63 -25.88 4.44
N ILE A 506 -6.86 -25.22 5.57
CA ILE A 506 -8.21 -24.89 6.04
C ILE A 506 -8.33 -23.37 6.07
N MET A 507 -9.24 -22.85 5.26
CA MET A 507 -9.56 -21.44 5.21
C MET A 507 -10.88 -21.20 5.94
N LEU A 508 -10.88 -20.22 6.84
CA LEU A 508 -12.08 -19.68 7.47
C LEU A 508 -12.34 -18.26 6.96
N ASN A 509 -13.50 -18.04 6.33
CA ASN A 509 -13.84 -16.72 5.79
C ASN A 509 -14.27 -15.78 6.93
N ARG A 510 -13.28 -15.14 7.57
CA ARG A 510 -13.48 -14.19 8.67
C ARG A 510 -12.95 -12.82 8.28
N ARG A 511 -13.82 -11.80 8.20
CA ARG A 511 -13.43 -10.37 8.20
C ARG A 511 -14.43 -9.52 8.98
N GLY A 512 -13.91 -8.66 9.85
CA GLY A 512 -14.64 -7.55 10.47
C GLY A 512 -15.22 -7.82 11.86
N PHE A 513 -15.44 -6.72 12.61
CA PHE A 513 -16.01 -6.68 13.97
C PHE A 513 -17.53 -6.91 14.02
N SER A 514 -18.18 -7.21 12.89
CA SER A 514 -19.64 -7.31 12.79
C SER A 514 -20.06 -8.77 12.60
N THR A 515 -20.28 -9.47 13.71
CA THR A 515 -20.87 -10.81 13.71
C THR A 515 -22.36 -10.68 13.40
N PHE A 516 -22.77 -11.02 12.16
CA PHE A 516 -24.18 -11.12 11.82
C PHE A 516 -24.80 -12.36 12.49
N VAL A 517 -26.12 -12.34 12.62
CA VAL A 517 -26.89 -13.43 13.24
C VAL A 517 -27.70 -14.15 12.17
N MET A 518 -27.59 -15.48 12.16
CA MET A 518 -28.26 -16.32 11.15
C MET A 518 -28.83 -17.60 11.78
N CYS A 519 -29.98 -18.04 11.28
CA CYS A 519 -30.57 -19.33 11.60
C CYS A 519 -29.82 -20.46 10.89
N ARG A 520 -29.28 -21.42 11.64
CA ARG A 520 -28.57 -22.58 11.06
C ARG A 520 -29.51 -23.57 10.35
N SER A 521 -30.80 -23.57 10.65
CA SER A 521 -31.76 -24.54 10.11
C SER A 521 -32.23 -24.21 8.70
N CYS A 522 -32.41 -22.93 8.42
CA CYS A 522 -32.90 -22.45 7.11
C CYS A 522 -31.93 -21.51 6.39
N GLY A 523 -30.91 -20.98 7.07
CA GLY A 523 -29.97 -20.00 6.51
C GLY A 523 -30.45 -18.55 6.56
N GLU A 524 -31.58 -18.25 7.22
CA GLU A 524 -32.10 -16.88 7.29
C GLU A 524 -31.24 -15.98 8.16
N VAL A 525 -30.78 -14.87 7.60
CA VAL A 525 -30.05 -13.82 8.33
C VAL A 525 -31.06 -12.89 9.00
N ILE A 526 -30.84 -12.56 10.27
CA ILE A 526 -31.70 -11.63 10.99
C ILE A 526 -31.37 -10.20 10.51
N LYS A 527 -32.36 -9.58 9.86
CA LYS A 527 -32.26 -8.25 9.25
C LYS A 527 -33.05 -7.23 10.06
N CYS A 528 -32.59 -5.99 10.02
CA CYS A 528 -33.31 -4.84 10.55
C CYS A 528 -34.62 -4.66 9.77
N LYS A 529 -35.74 -4.53 10.47
CA LYS A 529 -37.05 -4.34 9.85
C LYS A 529 -37.21 -3.00 9.14
N LEU A 530 -36.37 -2.01 9.46
CA LEU A 530 -36.42 -0.67 8.88
C LEU A 530 -35.62 -0.55 7.57
N CYS A 531 -34.39 -1.09 7.53
CA CYS A 531 -33.50 -0.91 6.38
C CYS A 531 -33.13 -2.22 5.66
N GLY A 532 -33.56 -3.38 6.17
CA GLY A 532 -33.25 -4.68 5.58
C GLY A 532 -31.78 -5.13 5.74
N LEU A 533 -30.94 -4.34 6.40
CA LEU A 533 -29.53 -4.68 6.64
C LEU A 533 -29.40 -5.73 7.75
N PRO A 534 -28.40 -6.63 7.69
CA PRO A 534 -28.13 -7.58 8.76
C PRO A 534 -27.91 -6.88 10.11
N LEU A 535 -28.56 -7.38 11.16
CA LEU A 535 -28.29 -6.94 12.52
C LEU A 535 -26.99 -7.56 13.04
N VAL A 536 -26.26 -6.78 13.84
CA VAL A 536 -25.00 -7.19 14.46
C VAL A 536 -25.23 -7.52 15.92
N TYR A 537 -24.65 -8.64 16.37
CA TYR A 537 -24.70 -9.02 17.78
C TYR A 537 -23.67 -8.24 18.61
N HIS A 538 -24.14 -7.67 19.72
CA HIS A 538 -23.31 -7.04 20.76
C HIS A 538 -23.38 -7.87 22.03
N GLN A 539 -22.22 -8.32 22.52
CA GLN A 539 -22.13 -8.97 23.83
C GLN A 539 -22.49 -7.98 24.95
N GLY A 540 -23.33 -8.41 25.88
CA GLY A 540 -23.62 -7.62 27.08
C GLY A 540 -22.44 -7.64 28.05
N GLN A 541 -22.13 -6.50 28.67
CA GLN A 541 -21.15 -6.42 29.76
C GLN A 541 -21.84 -6.63 31.12
N GLY A 542 -21.12 -7.23 32.08
CA GLY A 542 -21.56 -7.33 33.48
C GLY A 542 -22.85 -8.15 33.70
N GLY A 543 -23.02 -9.27 33.00
CA GLY A 543 -24.17 -10.16 33.17
C GLY A 543 -25.46 -9.72 32.46
N ARG A 544 -25.43 -8.63 31.68
CA ARG A 544 -26.58 -8.21 30.85
C ARG A 544 -26.73 -9.10 29.61
N PRO A 545 -27.97 -9.42 29.16
CA PRO A 545 -28.19 -10.13 27.92
C PRO A 545 -27.66 -9.30 26.73
N GLY A 546 -27.04 -9.99 25.77
CA GLY A 546 -26.59 -9.36 24.53
C GLY A 546 -27.77 -8.83 23.70
N LYS A 547 -27.51 -7.89 22.80
CA LYS A 547 -28.55 -7.28 21.93
C LYS A 547 -28.15 -7.34 20.47
N LEU A 548 -29.15 -7.34 19.58
CA LEU A 548 -28.94 -7.08 18.17
C LEU A 548 -28.97 -5.57 17.93
N ALA A 549 -28.05 -5.04 17.15
CA ALA A 549 -28.03 -3.63 16.80
C ALA A 549 -27.89 -3.45 15.29
N CYS A 550 -28.72 -2.55 14.76
CA CYS A 550 -28.53 -2.01 13.42
C CYS A 550 -27.60 -0.81 13.51
N HIS A 551 -26.38 -0.90 12.97
CA HIS A 551 -25.45 0.24 12.95
C HIS A 551 -25.85 1.34 11.95
N HIS A 552 -26.87 1.09 11.13
CA HIS A 552 -27.38 2.05 10.16
C HIS A 552 -28.58 2.84 10.68
N CYS A 553 -29.50 2.17 11.37
CA CYS A 553 -30.72 2.79 11.90
C CYS A 553 -30.66 3.08 13.41
N ASP A 554 -29.57 2.69 14.07
CA ASP A 554 -29.38 2.69 15.53
C ASP A 554 -30.50 1.98 16.32
N VAL A 555 -31.24 1.09 15.66
CA VAL A 555 -32.27 0.27 16.31
C VAL A 555 -31.60 -0.88 17.02
N ALA A 556 -31.90 -1.03 18.30
CA ALA A 556 -31.60 -2.21 19.08
C ALA A 556 -32.81 -3.13 19.13
N GLU A 557 -32.63 -4.39 18.77
CA GLU A 557 -33.66 -5.43 18.87
C GLU A 557 -33.19 -6.52 19.85
N PRO A 558 -34.11 -7.12 20.62
CA PRO A 558 -33.79 -8.32 21.37
C PRO A 558 -33.42 -9.44 20.39
N ILE A 559 -32.58 -10.36 20.84
CA ILE A 559 -32.24 -11.53 20.04
C ILE A 559 -33.48 -12.43 19.99
N PRO A 560 -33.97 -12.80 18.81
CA PRO A 560 -35.16 -13.63 18.72
C PRO A 560 -34.84 -15.06 19.20
N ASP A 561 -35.67 -15.62 20.08
CA ASP A 561 -35.52 -17.00 20.58
C ASP A 561 -35.77 -18.06 19.49
N THR A 562 -36.51 -17.67 18.44
CA THR A 562 -36.82 -18.52 17.29
C THR A 562 -36.64 -17.76 15.98
N CYS A 563 -36.27 -18.49 14.93
CA CYS A 563 -36.11 -17.91 13.61
C CYS A 563 -37.45 -17.39 13.08
N PRO A 564 -37.53 -16.13 12.61
CA PRO A 564 -38.78 -15.54 12.11
C PRO A 564 -39.28 -16.21 10.82
N LYS A 565 -38.42 -16.93 10.09
CA LYS A 565 -38.77 -17.62 8.85
C LYS A 565 -39.19 -19.08 9.04
N CYS A 566 -38.53 -19.82 9.94
CA CYS A 566 -38.73 -21.26 10.07
C CYS A 566 -39.07 -21.75 11.49
N GLY A 567 -39.22 -20.84 12.46
CA GLY A 567 -39.52 -21.16 13.86
C GLY A 567 -38.40 -21.86 14.63
N SER A 568 -37.26 -22.12 14.00
CA SER A 568 -36.17 -22.87 14.64
C SER A 568 -35.45 -22.06 15.73
N ARG A 569 -35.15 -22.72 16.86
CA ARG A 569 -34.33 -22.15 17.96
C ARG A 569 -32.82 -22.10 17.66
N TYR A 570 -32.38 -22.62 16.52
CA TYR A 570 -30.96 -22.72 16.18
C TYR A 570 -30.40 -21.41 15.57
N ILE A 571 -30.46 -20.33 16.35
CA ILE A 571 -29.86 -19.05 16.00
C ILE A 571 -28.37 -19.05 16.40
N LYS A 572 -27.46 -18.76 15.46
CA LYS A 572 -26.02 -18.73 15.71
C LYS A 572 -25.42 -17.38 15.40
N TYR A 573 -24.52 -16.95 16.28
CA TYR A 573 -23.63 -15.82 16.08
C TYR A 573 -22.45 -16.26 15.21
N PHE A 574 -22.31 -15.66 14.04
CA PHE A 574 -21.18 -15.96 13.17
C PHE A 574 -19.98 -15.11 13.59
N GLY A 575 -19.05 -15.74 14.30
CA GLY A 575 -17.85 -15.08 14.84
C GLY A 575 -16.78 -16.00 15.44
N SER A 576 -16.87 -17.33 15.27
CA SER A 576 -15.85 -18.26 15.76
C SER A 576 -14.49 -17.92 15.15
N GLY A 577 -13.50 -17.62 15.98
CA GLY A 577 -12.13 -17.33 15.55
C GLY A 577 -11.40 -18.56 15.04
N THR A 578 -10.24 -18.34 14.42
CA THR A 578 -9.28 -19.39 14.04
C THR A 578 -8.88 -20.26 15.25
N GLU A 579 -8.86 -19.69 16.45
CA GLU A 579 -8.63 -20.40 17.74
C GLU A 579 -9.63 -21.51 18.03
N LYS A 580 -10.93 -21.24 17.87
CA LYS A 580 -11.96 -22.25 18.14
C LYS A 580 -11.88 -23.41 17.15
N LEU A 581 -11.57 -23.08 15.89
CA LEU A 581 -11.40 -24.07 14.84
C LEU A 581 -10.14 -24.92 15.07
N GLU A 582 -9.05 -24.30 15.55
CA GLU A 582 -7.85 -25.01 15.99
C GLU A 582 -8.15 -25.99 17.12
N GLN A 583 -8.93 -25.60 18.12
CA GLN A 583 -9.36 -26.50 19.21
C GLN A 583 -10.19 -27.68 18.69
N GLU A 584 -11.15 -27.45 17.78
CA GLU A 584 -11.92 -28.55 17.16
C GLU A 584 -11.02 -29.47 16.32
N LEU A 585 -10.00 -28.95 15.62
CA LEU A 585 -9.06 -29.77 14.85
C LEU A 585 -8.24 -30.71 15.74
N HIS A 586 -7.76 -30.24 16.90
CA HIS A 586 -7.02 -31.07 17.85
C HIS A 586 -7.87 -32.20 18.45
N GLN A 587 -9.20 -32.05 18.47
CA GLN A 587 -10.11 -33.12 18.91
C GLN A 587 -10.28 -34.21 17.84
N ILE A 588 -10.29 -33.84 16.56
CA ILE A 588 -10.50 -34.77 15.44
C ILE A 588 -9.20 -35.50 15.08
N VAL A 589 -8.10 -34.76 14.97
CA VAL A 589 -6.78 -35.29 14.62
C VAL A 589 -5.73 -34.83 15.63
N PRO A 590 -5.67 -35.45 16.83
CA PRO A 590 -4.74 -35.04 17.89
C PRO A 590 -3.27 -35.09 17.50
N SER A 591 -2.92 -35.94 16.53
CA SER A 591 -1.56 -36.10 16.03
C SER A 591 -1.15 -35.08 14.96
N ALA A 592 -2.09 -34.29 14.42
CA ALA A 592 -1.81 -33.36 13.33
C ALA A 592 -1.15 -32.08 13.86
N ARG A 593 -0.06 -31.65 13.22
CA ARG A 593 0.63 -30.40 13.55
C ARG A 593 -0.05 -29.25 12.81
N VAL A 594 -0.73 -28.39 13.55
CA VAL A 594 -1.45 -27.23 12.99
C VAL A 594 -0.60 -25.96 13.13
N ILE A 595 -0.54 -25.17 12.06
CA ILE A 595 0.03 -23.82 12.09
C ILE A 595 -1.00 -22.80 11.64
N ARG A 596 -1.09 -21.68 12.36
CA ARG A 596 -2.02 -20.60 12.06
C ARG A 596 -1.38 -19.49 11.25
N MET A 597 -2.14 -18.95 10.30
CA MET A 597 -1.82 -17.74 9.56
C MET A 597 -3.02 -16.78 9.53
N ASP A 598 -3.01 -15.86 10.47
CA ASP A 598 -3.99 -14.78 10.65
C ASP A 598 -3.29 -13.49 11.08
N ARG A 599 -4.04 -12.39 11.24
CA ARG A 599 -3.48 -11.08 11.59
C ARG A 599 -2.69 -11.11 12.90
N ASP A 600 -3.12 -11.93 13.86
CA ASP A 600 -2.57 -11.95 15.22
C ASP A 600 -1.22 -12.68 15.27
N THR A 601 -1.07 -13.73 14.45
CA THR A 601 0.16 -14.55 14.33
C THR A 601 1.26 -13.89 13.47
N THR A 602 0.95 -12.79 12.78
CA THR A 602 1.84 -12.28 11.71
C THR A 602 2.29 -10.83 11.90
N ASN A 603 2.35 -10.40 13.17
CA ASN A 603 2.69 -9.03 13.55
C ASN A 603 4.19 -8.68 13.42
N THR A 604 5.09 -9.67 13.41
CA THR A 604 6.55 -9.45 13.29
C THR A 604 7.05 -9.45 11.83
N LYS A 605 8.17 -8.77 11.59
CA LYS A 605 8.81 -8.72 10.26
C LYS A 605 9.17 -10.16 9.84
N PHE A 606 8.73 -10.56 8.65
CA PHE A 606 8.95 -11.90 8.04
C PHE A 606 8.18 -13.10 8.65
N ALA A 607 7.30 -12.92 9.64
CA ALA A 607 6.52 -14.02 10.24
C ALA A 607 5.77 -14.89 9.21
N HIS A 608 5.11 -14.26 8.22
CA HIS A 608 4.42 -14.97 7.14
C HIS A 608 5.35 -15.90 6.35
N GLN A 609 6.56 -15.43 6.04
CA GLN A 609 7.53 -16.24 5.28
C GLN A 609 7.96 -17.45 6.09
N GLU A 610 8.22 -17.25 7.38
CA GLU A 610 8.64 -18.33 8.27
C GLU A 610 7.54 -19.40 8.38
N ILE A 611 6.28 -18.99 8.59
CA ILE A 611 5.12 -19.90 8.62
C ILE A 611 5.04 -20.72 7.32
N LEU A 612 5.12 -20.06 6.16
CA LEU A 612 5.05 -20.73 4.86
C LEU A 612 6.27 -21.62 4.59
N ALA A 613 7.47 -21.22 5.03
CA ALA A 613 8.69 -22.01 4.91
C ALA A 613 8.60 -23.28 5.75
N LYS A 614 8.18 -23.17 7.02
CA LYS A 614 7.95 -24.33 7.91
C LYS A 614 6.90 -25.27 7.31
N PHE A 615 5.81 -24.72 6.78
CA PHE A 615 4.79 -25.52 6.10
C PHE A 615 5.35 -26.21 4.86
N ARG A 616 6.07 -25.53 3.97
CA ARG A 616 6.72 -26.14 2.79
C ARG A 616 7.70 -27.26 3.15
N ARG A 617 8.44 -27.10 4.25
CA ARG A 617 9.37 -28.10 4.80
C ARG A 617 8.68 -29.28 5.49
N ARG A 618 7.34 -29.34 5.49
CA ARG A 618 6.53 -30.39 6.12
C ARG A 618 6.73 -30.48 7.65
N GLU A 619 7.09 -29.36 8.28
CA GLU A 619 7.11 -29.26 9.75
C GLU A 619 5.70 -29.23 10.34
N TYR A 620 4.70 -28.86 9.52
CA TYR A 620 3.28 -28.82 9.87
C TYR A 620 2.44 -29.49 8.80
N ASP A 621 1.31 -30.06 9.21
CA ASP A 621 0.41 -30.84 8.35
C ASP A 621 -0.80 -30.02 7.90
N ILE A 622 -1.27 -29.09 8.75
CA ILE A 622 -2.45 -28.24 8.49
C ILE A 622 -2.07 -26.77 8.57
N LEU A 623 -2.29 -26.04 7.48
CA LEU A 623 -2.24 -24.58 7.47
C LEU A 623 -3.66 -24.02 7.66
N LEU A 624 -3.94 -23.49 8.84
CA LEU A 624 -5.21 -22.88 9.20
C LEU A 624 -5.12 -21.36 9.07
N GLY A 625 -6.05 -20.71 8.39
CA GLY A 625 -6.05 -19.25 8.38
C GLY A 625 -7.27 -18.59 7.76
N THR A 626 -7.18 -17.26 7.67
CA THR A 626 -8.18 -16.46 6.97
C THR A 626 -7.84 -16.36 5.48
N GLN A 627 -8.41 -15.39 4.75
CA GLN A 627 -8.14 -15.18 3.32
C GLN A 627 -6.65 -15.09 2.93
N MET A 628 -5.76 -14.84 3.89
CA MET A 628 -4.32 -14.82 3.66
C MET A 628 -3.77 -16.17 3.16
N VAL A 629 -4.38 -17.31 3.54
CA VAL A 629 -3.93 -18.64 3.06
C VAL A 629 -4.26 -18.89 1.58
N ALA A 630 -5.21 -18.15 1.02
CA ALA A 630 -5.70 -18.33 -0.34
C ALA A 630 -4.89 -17.54 -1.39
N LYS A 631 -4.12 -16.53 -0.96
CA LYS A 631 -3.45 -15.56 -1.85
C LYS A 631 -2.05 -16.01 -2.24
N GLY A 632 -1.70 -15.93 -3.53
CA GLY A 632 -0.32 -15.73 -4.02
C GLY A 632 0.79 -16.69 -3.60
N HIS A 633 0.51 -17.78 -2.88
CA HIS A 633 1.50 -18.72 -2.38
C HIS A 633 1.39 -20.06 -3.10
N ASP A 634 2.44 -20.46 -3.80
CA ASP A 634 2.57 -21.83 -4.28
C ASP A 634 3.08 -22.73 -3.15
N ILE A 635 2.29 -23.76 -2.84
CA ILE A 635 2.58 -24.74 -1.79
C ILE A 635 2.44 -26.12 -2.44
N PRO A 636 3.56 -26.72 -2.90
CA PRO A 636 3.51 -27.83 -3.84
C PRO A 636 2.88 -29.10 -3.26
N ASN A 637 2.96 -29.26 -1.94
CA ASN A 637 2.57 -30.49 -1.23
C ASN A 637 1.10 -30.52 -0.77
N VAL A 638 0.29 -29.53 -1.13
CA VAL A 638 -1.11 -29.44 -0.68
C VAL A 638 -2.02 -30.26 -1.59
N THR A 639 -2.63 -31.31 -1.03
CA THR A 639 -3.53 -32.21 -1.76
C THR A 639 -5.00 -31.98 -1.40
N ALA A 640 -5.28 -31.35 -0.25
CA ALA A 640 -6.64 -31.09 0.21
C ALA A 640 -6.86 -29.66 0.71
N VAL A 641 -8.06 -29.14 0.49
CA VAL A 641 -8.50 -27.81 0.94
C VAL A 641 -9.89 -27.89 1.58
N GLY A 642 -10.03 -27.26 2.76
CA GLY A 642 -11.32 -27.03 3.42
C GLY A 642 -11.67 -25.54 3.42
N ILE A 643 -12.84 -25.18 2.88
CA ILE A 643 -13.36 -23.80 2.89
C ILE A 643 -14.56 -23.73 3.83
N ILE A 644 -14.43 -23.00 4.93
CA ILE A 644 -15.47 -22.86 5.95
C ILE A 644 -16.17 -21.51 5.84
N SER A 645 -17.51 -21.55 5.81
CA SER A 645 -18.40 -20.39 5.69
C SER A 645 -18.10 -19.55 4.44
N ALA A 646 -18.01 -20.20 3.29
CA ALA A 646 -17.65 -19.57 2.01
C ALA A 646 -18.57 -18.39 1.63
N ASP A 647 -19.82 -18.43 2.06
CA ASP A 647 -20.90 -17.48 1.80
C ASP A 647 -20.98 -16.29 2.77
N SER A 648 -20.11 -16.23 3.79
CA SER A 648 -20.17 -15.17 4.81
C SER A 648 -20.17 -13.76 4.22
N SER A 649 -19.49 -13.53 3.09
CA SER A 649 -19.45 -12.22 2.43
C SER A 649 -20.74 -11.83 1.75
N LEU A 650 -21.60 -12.79 1.37
CA LEU A 650 -22.91 -12.54 0.73
C LEU A 650 -23.87 -11.79 1.65
N ASN A 651 -23.64 -11.88 2.95
CA ASN A 651 -24.45 -11.22 3.96
C ASN A 651 -23.95 -9.80 4.29
N LEU A 652 -22.89 -9.32 3.64
CA LEU A 652 -22.43 -7.94 3.82
C LEU A 652 -23.22 -7.01 2.88
N PRO A 653 -23.65 -5.81 3.33
CA PRO A 653 -24.39 -4.87 2.49
C PRO A 653 -23.44 -4.08 1.59
N ASP A 654 -22.85 -4.80 0.66
CA ASP A 654 -21.82 -4.33 -0.25
C ASP A 654 -22.06 -5.00 -1.60
N PHE A 655 -22.18 -4.21 -2.67
CA PHE A 655 -22.52 -4.73 -4.00
C PHE A 655 -21.45 -5.70 -4.55
N ARG A 656 -20.22 -5.68 -4.01
CA ARG A 656 -19.14 -6.62 -4.38
C ARG A 656 -19.15 -7.91 -3.55
N ALA A 657 -20.16 -8.14 -2.72
CA ALA A 657 -20.28 -9.31 -1.86
C ALA A 657 -20.16 -10.64 -2.63
N ALA A 658 -20.87 -10.76 -3.76
CA ALA A 658 -20.87 -11.94 -4.61
C ALA A 658 -19.53 -12.15 -5.33
N GLU A 659 -18.96 -11.10 -5.91
CA GLU A 659 -17.62 -11.10 -6.52
C GLU A 659 -16.54 -11.59 -5.54
N ARG A 660 -16.59 -11.13 -4.29
CA ARG A 660 -15.68 -11.60 -3.24
C ARG A 660 -15.89 -13.06 -2.86
N CYS A 661 -17.14 -13.53 -2.84
CA CYS A 661 -17.46 -14.93 -2.54
C CYS A 661 -16.90 -15.85 -3.63
N PHE A 662 -17.19 -15.53 -4.89
CA PHE A 662 -16.68 -16.26 -6.05
C PHE A 662 -15.14 -16.31 -6.05
N MET A 663 -14.48 -15.15 -5.94
CA MET A 663 -13.01 -15.06 -5.95
C MET A 663 -12.39 -15.92 -4.85
N LEU A 664 -12.94 -15.85 -3.64
CA LEU A 664 -12.44 -16.60 -2.50
C LEU A 664 -12.53 -18.11 -2.73
N ILE A 665 -13.66 -18.59 -3.25
CA ILE A 665 -13.85 -20.01 -3.55
C ILE A 665 -12.85 -20.46 -4.62
N THR A 666 -12.82 -19.77 -5.76
CA THR A 666 -11.99 -20.12 -6.92
C THR A 666 -10.49 -20.09 -6.58
N GLN A 667 -10.02 -19.05 -5.89
CA GLN A 667 -8.61 -18.93 -5.51
C GLN A 667 -8.18 -20.00 -4.50
N THR A 668 -9.04 -20.31 -3.53
CA THR A 668 -8.70 -21.28 -2.47
C THR A 668 -8.78 -22.71 -3.02
N ALA A 669 -9.80 -23.03 -3.81
CA ALA A 669 -9.91 -24.32 -4.50
C ALA A 669 -8.71 -24.57 -5.41
N GLY A 670 -8.25 -23.54 -6.14
CA GLY A 670 -7.07 -23.58 -6.99
C GLY A 670 -5.73 -23.80 -6.28
N ARG A 671 -5.69 -23.96 -4.95
CA ARG A 671 -4.49 -24.33 -4.19
C ARG A 671 -4.26 -25.83 -4.10
N ALA A 672 -5.29 -26.65 -4.29
CA ALA A 672 -5.15 -28.11 -4.22
C ALA A 672 -4.61 -28.70 -5.53
N GLY A 673 -3.67 -29.65 -5.42
CA GLY A 673 -3.29 -30.56 -6.51
C GLY A 673 -2.53 -29.90 -7.67
N ARG A 674 -1.45 -29.18 -7.38
CA ARG A 674 -0.67 -28.43 -8.38
C ARG A 674 0.47 -29.18 -9.05
N HIS A 675 0.86 -30.36 -8.56
CA HIS A 675 2.07 -31.05 -9.03
C HIS A 675 1.86 -32.52 -9.40
N THR A 676 1.36 -33.36 -8.48
CA THR A 676 1.44 -34.83 -8.66
C THR A 676 0.10 -35.55 -8.60
N GLU A 677 -0.86 -35.08 -7.79
CA GLU A 677 -2.15 -35.73 -7.59
C GLU A 677 -3.30 -34.73 -7.78
N GLN A 678 -4.45 -35.22 -8.24
CA GLN A 678 -5.67 -34.42 -8.32
C GLN A 678 -6.10 -34.00 -6.91
N GLY A 679 -6.19 -32.69 -6.69
CA GLY A 679 -6.56 -32.12 -5.41
C GLY A 679 -8.02 -32.39 -5.04
N ARG A 680 -8.33 -32.34 -3.75
CA ARG A 680 -9.70 -32.46 -3.21
C ARG A 680 -10.09 -31.21 -2.42
N VAL A 681 -11.29 -30.71 -2.63
CA VAL A 681 -11.79 -29.50 -1.96
C VAL A 681 -13.14 -29.80 -1.33
N VAL A 682 -13.31 -29.46 -0.05
CA VAL A 682 -14.62 -29.46 0.61
C VAL A 682 -15.01 -28.03 0.94
N ILE A 683 -16.17 -27.60 0.44
CA ILE A 683 -16.72 -26.26 0.65
C ILE A 683 -17.95 -26.39 1.55
N GLN A 684 -17.96 -25.67 2.66
CA GLN A 684 -19.08 -25.58 3.58
C GLN A 684 -19.76 -24.22 3.46
N THR A 685 -21.07 -24.24 3.24
CA THR A 685 -21.87 -23.03 3.00
C THR A 685 -23.28 -23.22 3.56
N TYR A 686 -23.94 -22.12 3.90
CA TYR A 686 -25.38 -22.10 4.23
C TYR A 686 -26.23 -21.71 3.02
N ASN A 687 -25.59 -21.26 1.93
CA ASN A 687 -26.22 -20.84 0.68
C ASN A 687 -25.63 -21.62 -0.52
N PRO A 688 -25.80 -22.95 -0.61
CA PRO A 688 -25.19 -23.78 -1.65
C PRO A 688 -25.72 -23.50 -3.06
N SER A 689 -26.94 -22.97 -3.18
CA SER A 689 -27.60 -22.66 -4.46
C SER A 689 -27.34 -21.24 -4.96
N HIS A 690 -26.58 -20.43 -4.23
CA HIS A 690 -26.29 -19.06 -4.67
C HIS A 690 -25.32 -19.10 -5.86
N TYR A 691 -25.59 -18.33 -6.91
CA TYR A 691 -24.82 -18.41 -8.16
C TYR A 691 -23.31 -18.17 -7.98
N ALA A 692 -22.91 -17.21 -7.14
CA ALA A 692 -21.49 -16.99 -6.83
C ALA A 692 -20.79 -18.22 -6.21
N VAL A 693 -21.55 -19.06 -5.49
CA VAL A 693 -21.05 -20.30 -4.90
C VAL A 693 -20.99 -21.40 -5.96
N THR A 694 -22.05 -21.61 -6.74
CA THR A 694 -22.09 -22.64 -7.80
C THR A 694 -21.04 -22.37 -8.88
N CYS A 695 -20.99 -21.14 -9.42
CA CYS A 695 -19.96 -20.75 -10.38
C CYS A 695 -18.54 -20.84 -9.79
N GLY A 696 -18.38 -20.55 -8.48
CA GLY A 696 -17.08 -20.70 -7.81
C GLY A 696 -16.64 -22.17 -7.69
N ILE A 697 -17.58 -23.09 -7.43
CA ILE A 697 -17.35 -24.54 -7.39
C ILE A 697 -16.91 -25.03 -8.77
N ASP A 698 -17.62 -24.61 -9.82
CA ASP A 698 -17.38 -25.01 -11.20
C ASP A 698 -16.20 -24.26 -11.84
N GLN A 699 -15.67 -23.25 -11.15
CA GLN A 699 -14.67 -22.30 -11.64
C GLN A 699 -15.10 -21.57 -12.94
N ASP A 700 -16.41 -21.42 -13.12
CA ASP A 700 -17.04 -20.74 -14.24
C ASP A 700 -17.08 -19.22 -14.01
N TYR A 701 -16.01 -18.54 -14.42
CA TYR A 701 -15.93 -17.09 -14.32
C TYR A 701 -16.91 -16.39 -15.27
N GLU A 702 -17.08 -16.92 -16.47
CA GLU A 702 -17.91 -16.37 -17.53
C GLU A 702 -19.38 -16.33 -17.11
N GLY A 703 -19.91 -17.45 -16.61
CA GLY A 703 -21.28 -17.52 -16.09
C GLY A 703 -21.49 -16.63 -14.86
N PHE A 704 -20.50 -16.57 -13.95
CA PHE A 704 -20.53 -15.62 -12.84
C PHE A 704 -20.60 -14.17 -13.33
N ALA A 705 -19.72 -13.80 -14.24
CA ALA A 705 -19.59 -12.43 -14.74
C ALA A 705 -20.84 -11.99 -15.50
N GLU A 706 -21.45 -12.88 -16.30
CA GLU A 706 -22.68 -12.59 -17.02
C GLU A 706 -23.83 -12.24 -16.08
N GLN A 707 -24.07 -13.09 -15.06
CA GLN A 707 -25.15 -12.86 -14.10
C GLN A 707 -24.93 -11.60 -13.26
N GLU A 708 -23.71 -11.42 -12.75
CA GLU A 708 -23.38 -10.27 -11.91
C GLU A 708 -23.41 -8.95 -12.72
N LEU A 709 -22.87 -8.93 -13.94
CA LEU A 709 -22.94 -7.74 -14.81
C LEU A 709 -24.38 -7.36 -15.17
N MET A 710 -25.25 -8.35 -15.42
CA MET A 710 -26.68 -8.08 -15.65
C MET A 710 -27.32 -7.35 -14.46
N MET A 711 -27.11 -7.84 -13.23
CA MET A 711 -27.65 -7.20 -12.03
C MET A 711 -27.05 -5.81 -11.80
N ARG A 712 -25.73 -5.66 -11.97
CA ARG A 712 -25.07 -4.35 -11.82
C ARG A 712 -25.53 -3.34 -12.86
N ARG A 713 -25.87 -3.77 -14.08
CA ARG A 713 -26.47 -2.91 -15.10
C ARG A 713 -27.84 -2.39 -14.66
N GLN A 714 -28.71 -3.28 -14.17
CA GLN A 714 -30.05 -2.92 -13.70
C GLN A 714 -30.03 -1.97 -12.50
N LEU A 715 -29.08 -2.18 -11.57
CA LEU A 715 -28.95 -1.39 -10.34
C LEU A 715 -27.98 -0.21 -10.47
N PHE A 716 -27.48 0.04 -11.68
CA PHE A 716 -26.55 1.11 -12.03
C PHE A 716 -25.30 1.15 -11.12
N TYR A 717 -24.64 0.00 -10.96
CA TYR A 717 -23.36 -0.16 -10.25
C TYR A 717 -22.18 -0.34 -11.21
N PRO A 718 -20.93 -0.12 -10.75
CA PRO A 718 -19.73 -0.39 -11.53
C PRO A 718 -19.72 -1.81 -12.12
N PRO A 719 -19.41 -1.98 -13.42
CA PRO A 719 -18.73 -1.02 -14.29
C PRO A 719 -19.63 -0.09 -15.12
N TYR A 720 -20.95 -0.11 -14.93
CA TYR A 720 -21.89 0.73 -15.70
C TYR A 720 -22.02 2.16 -15.15
N SER A 721 -21.47 2.38 -13.96
CA SER A 721 -21.36 3.68 -13.30
C SER A 721 -20.02 3.77 -12.56
N ARG A 722 -19.68 4.98 -12.14
CA ARG A 722 -18.61 5.28 -11.19
C ARG A 722 -19.24 5.68 -9.87
N LEU A 723 -18.52 5.45 -8.78
CA LEU A 723 -18.98 5.74 -7.43
C LEU A 723 -18.14 6.85 -6.82
N VAL A 724 -18.77 7.79 -6.14
CA VAL A 724 -18.08 8.79 -5.30
C VAL A 724 -18.69 8.74 -3.92
N LYS A 725 -17.88 8.39 -2.92
CA LYS A 725 -18.26 8.35 -1.51
C LYS A 725 -17.71 9.58 -0.82
N LEU A 726 -18.59 10.32 -0.18
CA LEU A 726 -18.28 11.51 0.61
C LEU A 726 -18.56 11.19 2.07
N LEU A 727 -17.58 11.42 2.92
CA LEU A 727 -17.68 11.20 4.36
C LEU A 727 -17.58 12.55 5.07
N TYR A 728 -18.72 13.04 5.54
CA TYR A 728 -18.85 14.23 6.37
C TYR A 728 -18.52 13.88 7.82
N GLN A 729 -17.73 14.73 8.47
CA GLN A 729 -17.26 14.50 9.83
C GLN A 729 -17.37 15.77 10.65
N ASN A 730 -18.02 15.71 11.81
CA ASN A 730 -18.10 16.84 12.74
C ASN A 730 -18.25 16.34 14.18
N GLU A 731 -17.82 17.14 15.16
CA GLU A 731 -18.04 16.86 16.58
C GLU A 731 -19.52 17.01 16.98
N ASP A 732 -20.27 17.83 16.24
CA ASP A 732 -21.73 17.95 16.31
C ASP A 732 -22.40 17.08 15.23
N GLU A 733 -23.28 16.18 15.67
CA GLU A 733 -24.02 15.27 14.80
C GLU A 733 -24.92 16.01 13.82
N GLN A 734 -25.61 17.06 14.28
CA GLN A 734 -26.57 17.79 13.48
C GLN A 734 -25.86 18.57 12.37
N ALA A 735 -24.73 19.22 12.69
CA ALA A 735 -23.89 19.89 11.70
C ALA A 735 -23.35 18.94 10.62
N ALA A 736 -22.89 17.73 10.99
CA ALA A 736 -22.42 16.74 10.01
C ALA A 736 -23.56 16.28 9.07
N ARG A 737 -24.74 16.04 9.63
CA ARG A 737 -25.92 15.62 8.88
C ARG A 737 -26.43 16.72 7.94
N ASP A 738 -26.50 17.96 8.42
CA ASP A 738 -27.01 19.09 7.65
C ASP A 738 -26.07 19.43 6.50
N GLY A 739 -24.75 19.40 6.72
CA GLY A 739 -23.78 19.59 5.64
C GLY A 739 -23.90 18.54 4.53
N ALA A 740 -24.20 17.29 4.89
CA ALA A 740 -24.45 16.22 3.94
C ALA A 740 -25.81 16.38 3.21
N ALA A 741 -26.86 16.79 3.92
CA ALA A 741 -28.18 17.04 3.36
C ALA A 741 -28.20 18.23 2.38
N GLN A 742 -27.48 19.31 2.69
CA GLN A 742 -27.32 20.47 1.82
C GLN A 742 -26.69 20.09 0.48
N LEU A 743 -25.64 19.25 0.50
CA LEU A 743 -25.04 18.76 -0.74
C LEU A 743 -26.03 17.98 -1.58
N ILE A 744 -26.84 17.11 -0.96
CA ILE A 744 -27.84 16.30 -1.68
C ILE A 744 -28.87 17.20 -2.36
N ALA A 745 -29.35 18.23 -1.67
CA ALA A 745 -30.25 19.22 -2.26
C ALA A 745 -29.60 19.95 -3.44
N ALA A 746 -28.36 20.41 -3.29
CA ALA A 746 -27.59 21.07 -4.35
C ALA A 746 -27.34 20.14 -5.55
N PHE A 747 -27.02 18.87 -5.30
CA PHE A 747 -26.83 17.86 -6.34
C PHE A 747 -28.12 17.60 -7.11
N ALA A 748 -29.24 17.42 -6.40
CA ALA A 748 -30.55 17.19 -7.01
C ALA A 748 -31.01 18.38 -7.87
N GLN A 749 -30.65 19.61 -7.47
CA GLN A 749 -30.91 20.81 -8.26
C GLN A 749 -30.01 20.89 -9.50
N HIS A 750 -28.70 20.65 -9.34
CA HIS A 750 -27.73 20.77 -10.43
C HIS A 750 -27.93 19.69 -11.52
N PHE A 751 -28.20 18.44 -11.12
CA PHE A 751 -28.40 17.31 -12.03
C PHE A 751 -29.88 16.95 -12.22
N ARG A 752 -30.78 17.93 -12.08
CA ARG A 752 -32.22 17.72 -12.13
C ARG A 752 -32.64 17.02 -13.42
N GLY A 753 -33.20 15.83 -13.30
CA GLY A 753 -33.72 15.05 -14.43
C GLY A 753 -32.72 14.10 -15.10
N ASP A 754 -31.41 14.16 -14.78
CA ASP A 754 -30.45 13.19 -15.31
C ASP A 754 -30.43 11.92 -14.46
N LYS A 755 -31.14 10.88 -14.93
CA LYS A 755 -31.20 9.57 -14.26
C LYS A 755 -29.85 8.85 -14.15
N ARG A 756 -28.83 9.29 -14.89
CA ARG A 756 -27.46 8.77 -14.84
C ARG A 756 -26.63 9.40 -13.70
N GLN A 757 -27.21 10.37 -12.98
CA GLN A 757 -26.62 11.04 -11.83
C GLN A 757 -27.52 10.77 -10.62
N GLN A 758 -27.10 9.87 -9.74
CA GLN A 758 -27.89 9.46 -8.58
C GLN A 758 -27.12 9.78 -7.31
N VAL A 759 -27.82 10.31 -6.31
CA VAL A 759 -27.27 10.57 -4.98
C VAL A 759 -28.08 9.81 -3.93
N ILE A 760 -27.39 9.15 -3.01
CA ILE A 760 -27.96 8.31 -1.95
C ILE A 760 -27.39 8.78 -0.62
N GLY A 761 -28.26 8.89 0.40
CA GLY A 761 -27.92 9.39 1.72
C GLY A 761 -28.78 10.60 2.10
N PRO A 762 -28.41 11.37 3.14
CA PRO A 762 -27.25 11.13 4.00
C PRO A 762 -27.54 9.96 4.94
N SER A 763 -26.56 9.11 5.20
CA SER A 763 -26.72 7.97 6.12
C SER A 763 -25.57 7.92 7.13
N PRO A 764 -25.79 7.46 8.37
CA PRO A 764 -24.68 7.25 9.30
C PRO A 764 -23.64 6.30 8.69
N ALA A 765 -22.36 6.61 8.86
CA ALA A 765 -21.28 5.69 8.52
C ALA A 765 -21.40 4.41 9.37
N VAL A 766 -20.84 3.28 8.92
CA VAL A 766 -20.89 1.99 9.66
C VAL A 766 -20.39 2.11 11.09
N ILE A 767 -19.43 2.99 11.30
CA ILE A 767 -19.04 3.45 12.63
C ILE A 767 -19.50 4.91 12.73
N ALA A 768 -20.73 5.12 13.22
CA ALA A 768 -21.39 6.43 13.25
C ALA A 768 -20.62 7.49 14.06
N ARG A 769 -19.94 7.09 15.15
CA ARG A 769 -19.11 7.98 15.99
C ARG A 769 -17.74 7.38 16.25
N LEU A 770 -16.67 8.15 16.03
CA LEU A 770 -15.29 7.74 16.32
C LEU A 770 -14.56 8.85 17.07
N ARG A 771 -14.13 8.56 18.30
CA ARG A 771 -13.38 9.50 19.16
C ARG A 771 -14.08 10.87 19.29
N GLY A 772 -15.40 10.85 19.51
CA GLY A 772 -16.21 12.07 19.67
C GLY A 772 -16.80 12.62 18.36
N VAL A 773 -16.23 12.28 17.20
CA VAL A 773 -16.64 12.80 15.88
C VAL A 773 -17.73 11.93 15.25
N TYR A 774 -18.86 12.54 14.90
CA TYR A 774 -19.97 11.93 14.16
C TYR A 774 -19.70 11.94 12.66
N ARG A 775 -20.19 10.91 11.97
CA ARG A 775 -19.84 10.66 10.57
C ARG A 775 -21.03 10.25 9.72
N PHE A 776 -21.24 10.97 8.64
CA PHE A 776 -22.29 10.71 7.65
C PHE A 776 -21.71 10.45 6.27
N VAL A 777 -22.30 9.51 5.55
CA VAL A 777 -21.92 9.11 4.20
C VAL A 777 -22.98 9.60 3.21
N VAL A 778 -22.50 10.23 2.14
CA VAL A 778 -23.24 10.47 0.90
C VAL A 778 -22.56 9.67 -0.20
N LEU A 779 -23.36 8.95 -0.99
CA LEU A 779 -22.89 8.16 -2.11
C LEU A 779 -23.48 8.70 -3.40
N ILE A 780 -22.63 9.05 -4.35
CA ILE A 780 -23.01 9.44 -5.70
C ILE A 780 -22.69 8.28 -6.65
N LYS A 781 -23.65 7.92 -7.50
CA LYS A 781 -23.47 7.04 -8.65
C LYS A 781 -23.58 7.87 -9.92
N THR A 782 -22.61 7.75 -10.82
CA THR A 782 -22.53 8.60 -12.00
C THR A 782 -22.05 7.87 -13.25
N ALA A 783 -22.61 8.18 -14.42
CA ALA A 783 -22.04 7.76 -15.70
C ALA A 783 -20.96 8.74 -16.21
N ASP A 784 -20.87 9.92 -15.61
CA ASP A 784 -19.97 11.01 -16.00
C ASP A 784 -19.29 11.58 -14.75
N LEU A 785 -18.17 10.94 -14.41
CA LEU A 785 -17.36 11.30 -13.25
C LEU A 785 -16.80 12.72 -13.36
N SER A 786 -16.45 13.18 -14.57
CA SER A 786 -15.94 14.53 -14.80
C SER A 786 -16.94 15.60 -14.39
N SER A 787 -18.21 15.47 -14.80
CA SER A 787 -19.25 16.43 -14.41
C SER A 787 -19.48 16.47 -12.90
N VAL A 788 -19.48 15.31 -12.24
CA VAL A 788 -19.57 15.26 -10.76
C VAL A 788 -18.34 15.88 -10.12
N GLN A 789 -17.12 15.61 -10.59
CA GLN A 789 -15.91 16.23 -10.07
C GLN A 789 -15.95 17.75 -10.19
N SER A 790 -16.40 18.29 -11.33
CA SER A 790 -16.60 19.73 -11.52
C SER A 790 -17.61 20.30 -10.52
N PHE A 791 -18.77 19.67 -10.36
CA PHE A 791 -19.75 20.05 -9.33
C PHE A 791 -19.15 20.04 -7.92
N LEU A 792 -18.41 18.99 -7.53
CA LEU A 792 -17.76 18.93 -6.21
C LEU A 792 -16.69 20.03 -6.03
N ARG A 793 -16.05 20.48 -7.12
CA ARG A 793 -15.13 21.62 -7.09
C ARG A 793 -15.86 22.95 -6.90
N GLU A 794 -16.96 23.17 -7.62
CA GLU A 794 -17.84 24.34 -7.46
C GLU A 794 -18.39 24.45 -6.03
N GLN A 795 -18.75 23.32 -5.41
CA GLN A 795 -19.17 23.26 -4.00
C GLN A 795 -18.00 23.40 -2.99
N GLY A 796 -16.76 23.57 -3.46
CA GLY A 796 -15.58 23.75 -2.61
C GLY A 796 -15.18 22.53 -1.78
N LEU A 797 -15.75 21.34 -2.04
CA LEU A 797 -15.57 20.15 -1.18
C LEU A 797 -14.13 19.63 -1.17
N HIS A 798 -13.41 19.79 -2.27
CA HIS A 798 -11.99 19.43 -2.38
C HIS A 798 -11.09 20.27 -1.44
N LEU A 799 -11.54 21.43 -0.97
CA LEU A 799 -10.82 22.31 -0.04
C LEU A 799 -11.20 22.06 1.43
N ARG A 800 -12.34 21.41 1.67
CA ARG A 800 -12.88 21.13 3.01
C ARG A 800 -12.13 20.01 3.72
N THR A 801 -11.77 20.26 4.97
CA THR A 801 -11.07 19.29 5.84
C THR A 801 -12.01 18.34 6.57
N ASP A 802 -13.27 18.75 6.74
CA ASP A 802 -14.33 17.99 7.39
C ASP A 802 -15.03 16.99 6.44
N VAL A 803 -14.68 17.02 5.15
CA VAL A 803 -15.19 16.11 4.12
C VAL A 803 -14.06 15.30 3.52
N ALA A 804 -14.14 13.97 3.67
CA ALA A 804 -13.26 13.05 2.95
C ALA A 804 -13.95 12.57 1.67
N ILE A 805 -13.23 12.65 0.55
CA ILE A 805 -13.70 12.23 -0.78
C ILE A 805 -13.02 10.91 -1.13
N ASP A 806 -13.79 9.93 -1.57
CA ASP A 806 -13.33 8.64 -2.04
C ASP A 806 -13.92 8.34 -3.42
N ILE A 807 -13.08 8.45 -4.45
CA ILE A 807 -13.44 8.17 -5.84
C ILE A 807 -13.24 6.67 -6.10
N ASP A 808 -14.27 6.01 -6.63
CA ASP A 808 -14.36 4.57 -6.80
C ASP A 808 -14.04 3.80 -5.51
N PRO A 809 -14.84 3.97 -4.45
CA PRO A 809 -14.71 3.20 -3.23
C PRO A 809 -14.84 1.70 -3.54
N ILE A 810 -13.93 0.91 -2.98
CA ILE A 810 -14.02 -0.56 -3.03
C ILE A 810 -14.99 -1.08 -1.96
N THR A 811 -15.15 -0.35 -0.86
CA THR A 811 -16.07 -0.70 0.21
C THR A 811 -17.09 0.40 0.46
N MET A 812 -18.35 -0.02 0.53
CA MET A 812 -19.48 0.85 0.85
C MET A 812 -19.56 1.16 2.36
N LEU A 813 -18.86 0.35 3.18
CA LEU A 813 -18.89 0.38 4.63
C LEU A 813 -18.02 1.50 5.23
#